data_AF-A0A1V5TRP8-F1
#
_entry.id   AF-A0A1V5TRP8-F1
#
_cell.length_a   1.000
_cell.length_b   1.000
_cell.length_c   1.000
_cell.angle_alpha   90.00
_cell.angle_beta   90.00
_cell.angle_gamma   90.00
#
_symmetry.space_group_name_H-M   'P 1'
#
loop_
_entity.id
_entity.type
_entity.pdbx_description
1 polymer ?
#
loop_
_entity_poly.entity_id
_entity_poly.type
_entity_poly.pdbx_seq_one_letter_code
_entity_poly.pdbx_strand_id
1 'polypeptide(L)'
;MAQKRDYQGKPLEIRETLQRLAIRQPRGDNPDLVRRLENLPKTPLSAAQAARLPDFLAPETITCAYEDGQGVLWLGTREGLWRVNEKEPEPLDRVQCFRAAAYMLDNEVLAVYGDGGSGVYVLTATSVAHIAMKAMSAKEKAVFLSEVDMRYVQRRGMLSGARWDQKNGRWVGRESDNDGLWTSLVAMGDICRYAVLRDDPSATKEEIARAKETATRWTEAVLLLACIPSWKGKVASFVRYNKPGTNRASDEFLLEGREYKINLPDHGPVGCVVSKVGPARPEDWATQGMPEIVFRNVEGYIARSYHVNDPENDPVPFGDGVFFRKKFTPDGKLVSVRIPSTSDKGDDIPPLLTVDSSMEIPARLKKLYTDEVNPKTGKPWGDDDIIYKCDTSNDELVGHYAVWHLAYDILGPEDPELADIIKTVVRRHARHFTDNNYCHTDAGGQPTSWARMNREYYMNEYSDGFPDAPLGLSILLQLYKVAHHITGDEEWDREYRKLALEEPYRYADLLREHFERYRIIAKDLVEDENDEEEIFNRVVKIMNYSDVRMAAVSYYTLSQLETDPVLLEKYRQGADSWWELEKYARDIEWSLIYQVIHNEAEQFDGFGRSCLDMLRWQISRYPVNSREFLIDNATRPDAVEDEGFLFYPDSGKPYAVAMDERGSTGANFFQARQGHMGRHLHESYNIIMPYWIARYNKLLVEKGKDSGIPFEELFRVLDQA
;
A
#
# COMPACT_ATOMS: atom_id res chain seq x y z
N MET A 1 15.10 -16.21 17.22
CA MET A 1 13.84 -15.45 17.11
C MET A 1 14.00 -14.21 17.95
N ALA A 2 13.72 -13.04 17.38
CA ALA A 2 13.66 -11.80 18.14
C ALA A 2 12.52 -11.90 19.17
N GLN A 3 12.66 -11.25 20.32
CA GLN A 3 11.54 -11.16 21.25
C GLN A 3 10.52 -10.19 20.67
N LYS A 4 9.47 -10.75 20.07
CA LYS A 4 8.36 -10.00 19.48
C LYS A 4 7.81 -8.96 20.47
N ARG A 5 7.64 -7.72 20.00
CA ARG A 5 7.09 -6.61 20.79
C ARG A 5 5.58 -6.56 20.66
N ASP A 6 4.90 -7.40 21.44
CA ASP A 6 3.45 -7.34 21.58
C ASP A 6 3.00 -6.06 22.31
N TYR A 7 1.74 -5.68 22.12
CA TYR A 7 1.06 -4.67 22.94
C TYR A 7 1.03 -5.11 24.41
N GLN A 8 1.39 -4.22 25.33
CA GLN A 8 1.46 -4.49 26.76
C GLN A 8 0.15 -4.16 27.50
N GLY A 9 -0.74 -3.39 26.87
CA GLY A 9 -2.05 -3.09 27.42
C GLY A 9 -3.06 -4.21 27.23
N LYS A 10 -4.32 -3.92 27.56
CA LYS A 10 -5.41 -4.89 27.40
C LYS A 10 -5.85 -4.94 25.94
N PRO A 11 -5.87 -6.12 25.28
CA PRO A 11 -6.41 -6.25 23.94
C PRO A 11 -7.87 -5.79 23.88
N LEU A 12 -8.24 -5.09 22.81
CA LEU A 12 -9.61 -4.65 22.57
C LEU A 12 -10.43 -5.79 21.94
N GLU A 13 -11.65 -6.01 22.45
CA GLU A 13 -12.58 -6.96 21.84
C GLU A 13 -13.20 -6.35 20.58
N ILE A 14 -13.18 -7.09 19.48
CA ILE A 14 -13.99 -6.81 18.28
C ILE A 14 -15.13 -7.84 18.20
N ARG A 15 -16.31 -7.36 17.78
CA ARG A 15 -17.54 -8.16 17.65
C ARG A 15 -18.13 -7.96 16.25
N GLU A 16 -19.16 -8.72 15.92
CA GLU A 16 -19.87 -8.54 14.66
C GLU A 16 -20.41 -7.12 14.51
N THR A 17 -20.26 -6.54 13.33
CA THR A 17 -20.77 -5.22 12.97
C THR A 17 -21.61 -5.29 11.70
N LEU A 18 -22.53 -4.35 11.54
CA LEU A 18 -23.39 -4.29 10.36
C LEU A 18 -22.58 -3.88 9.13
N GLN A 19 -22.47 -4.80 8.18
CA GLN A 19 -21.84 -4.60 6.89
C GLN A 19 -22.87 -4.25 5.82
N ARG A 20 -22.50 -3.32 4.94
CA ARG A 20 -23.33 -2.85 3.84
C ARG A 20 -23.18 -3.81 2.65
N LEU A 21 -24.27 -4.47 2.25
CA LEU A 21 -24.36 -5.29 1.04
C LEU A 21 -25.39 -4.67 0.10
N ALA A 22 -24.92 -4.09 -1.00
CA ALA A 22 -25.78 -3.39 -1.94
C ALA A 22 -25.90 -4.13 -3.28
N ILE A 23 -27.14 -4.39 -3.69
CA ILE A 23 -27.49 -4.77 -5.05
C ILE A 23 -28.18 -3.58 -5.70
N ARG A 24 -27.58 -3.04 -6.76
CA ARG A 24 -28.07 -1.85 -7.46
C ARG A 24 -28.28 -2.16 -8.94
N GLN A 25 -29.37 -1.65 -9.50
CA GLN A 25 -29.72 -1.90 -10.89
C GLN A 25 -30.44 -0.69 -11.50
N PRO A 26 -30.32 -0.45 -12.82
CA PRO A 26 -31.19 0.48 -13.54
C PRO A 26 -32.67 0.21 -13.23
N ARG A 27 -33.48 1.27 -13.18
CA ARG A 27 -34.94 1.14 -12.92
C ARG A 27 -35.63 0.11 -13.83
N GLY A 28 -35.21 0.03 -15.10
CA GLY A 28 -35.78 -0.87 -16.09
C GLY A 28 -35.63 -2.36 -15.77
N ASP A 29 -34.64 -2.71 -14.94
CA ASP A 29 -34.31 -4.11 -14.63
C ASP A 29 -35.20 -4.67 -13.50
N ASN A 30 -35.91 -3.81 -12.75
CA ASN A 30 -36.86 -4.21 -11.71
C ASN A 30 -38.08 -3.28 -11.64
N PRO A 31 -38.98 -3.33 -12.63
CA PRO A 31 -40.12 -2.42 -12.74
C PRO A 31 -41.15 -2.58 -11.61
N ASP A 32 -41.24 -3.77 -11.00
CA ASP A 32 -42.17 -4.04 -9.91
C ASP A 32 -41.74 -3.35 -8.61
N LEU A 33 -40.44 -3.40 -8.28
CA LEU A 33 -39.90 -2.68 -7.13
C LEU A 33 -39.98 -1.16 -7.34
N VAL A 34 -39.68 -0.68 -8.55
CA VAL A 34 -39.84 0.75 -8.91
C VAL A 34 -41.28 1.19 -8.68
N ARG A 35 -42.26 0.47 -9.25
CA ARG A 35 -43.69 0.79 -9.08
C ARG A 35 -44.11 0.78 -7.62
N ARG A 36 -43.60 -0.15 -6.82
CA ARG A 36 -43.87 -0.21 -5.38
C ARG A 36 -43.35 1.05 -4.66
N LEU A 37 -42.11 1.45 -4.94
CA LEU A 37 -41.47 2.59 -4.30
C LEU A 37 -42.07 3.93 -4.77
N GLU A 38 -42.45 4.06 -6.05
CA GLU A 38 -43.11 5.26 -6.59
C GLU A 38 -44.50 5.50 -5.98
N ASN A 39 -45.19 4.42 -5.56
CA ASN A 39 -46.51 4.50 -4.94
C ASN A 39 -46.45 4.73 -3.42
N LEU A 40 -45.26 4.91 -2.83
CA LEU A 40 -45.15 5.25 -1.41
C LEU A 40 -45.72 6.66 -1.15
N PRO A 41 -46.43 6.85 -0.03
CA PRO A 41 -46.93 8.17 0.34
C PRO A 41 -45.74 9.11 0.59
N LYS A 42 -45.76 10.27 -0.08
CA LYS A 42 -44.79 11.34 0.19
C LYS A 42 -45.23 12.10 1.44
N THR A 43 -44.79 11.63 2.59
CA THR A 43 -45.08 12.27 3.88
C THR A 43 -43.90 13.17 4.28
N PRO A 44 -44.14 14.45 4.62
CA PRO A 44 -43.07 15.29 5.17
C PRO A 44 -42.60 14.72 6.51
N LEU A 45 -41.37 15.07 6.92
CA LEU A 45 -40.87 14.70 8.24
C LEU A 45 -41.83 15.18 9.33
N SER A 46 -42.12 14.30 10.30
CA SER A 46 -42.78 14.73 11.53
C SER A 46 -41.87 15.66 12.34
N ALA A 47 -42.44 16.48 13.22
CA ALA A 47 -41.64 17.34 14.10
C ALA A 47 -40.63 16.55 14.95
N ALA A 48 -41.00 15.33 15.37
CA ALA A 48 -40.12 14.43 16.12
C ALA A 48 -38.95 13.92 15.28
N GLN A 49 -39.16 13.64 13.99
CA GLN A 49 -38.08 13.24 13.08
C GLN A 49 -37.20 14.42 12.69
N ALA A 50 -37.79 15.59 12.44
CA ALA A 50 -37.05 16.81 12.12
C ALA A 50 -36.10 17.23 13.27
N ALA A 51 -36.51 17.03 14.53
CA ALA A 51 -35.68 17.32 15.70
C ALA A 51 -34.45 16.39 15.86
N ARG A 52 -34.37 15.32 15.07
CA ARG A 52 -33.29 14.32 15.11
C ARG A 52 -32.36 14.43 13.91
N LEU A 53 -32.57 15.41 13.04
CA LEU A 53 -31.66 15.67 11.93
C LEU A 53 -30.31 16.16 12.49
N PRO A 54 -29.18 15.71 11.91
CA PRO A 54 -27.89 16.33 12.14
C PRO A 54 -27.94 17.82 11.79
N ASP A 55 -27.17 18.66 12.48
CA ASP A 55 -27.22 20.12 12.33
C ASP A 55 -26.89 20.61 10.90
N PHE A 56 -26.16 19.80 10.13
CA PHE A 56 -25.82 20.09 8.72
C PHE A 56 -26.90 19.66 7.71
N LEU A 57 -27.98 18.97 8.14
CA LEU A 57 -29.09 18.56 7.27
C LEU A 57 -30.35 19.37 7.61
N ALA A 58 -30.75 20.26 6.69
CA ALA A 58 -31.98 21.02 6.84
C ALA A 58 -33.21 20.21 6.35
N PRO A 59 -34.38 20.28 7.02
CA PRO A 59 -35.58 19.51 6.66
C PRO A 59 -36.01 19.64 5.19
N GLU A 60 -35.81 20.80 4.57
CA GLU A 60 -36.15 21.10 3.18
C GLU A 60 -35.27 20.37 2.16
N THR A 61 -34.13 19.83 2.58
CA THR A 61 -33.22 19.04 1.73
C THR A 61 -33.63 17.57 1.64
N ILE A 62 -34.54 17.13 2.54
CA ILE A 62 -34.98 15.75 2.64
C ILE A 62 -36.09 15.47 1.62
N THR A 63 -35.83 14.54 0.70
CA THR A 63 -36.77 14.16 -0.37
C THR A 63 -37.75 13.08 0.07
N CYS A 64 -37.31 12.19 0.96
CA CYS A 64 -38.08 11.11 1.53
C CYS A 64 -37.43 10.62 2.83
N ALA A 65 -38.20 9.94 3.67
CA ALA A 65 -37.69 9.36 4.90
C ALA A 65 -38.37 8.03 5.22
N TYR A 66 -37.63 7.16 5.90
CA TYR A 66 -38.13 5.92 6.47
C TYR A 66 -37.55 5.74 7.87
N GLU A 67 -38.39 5.44 8.84
CA GLU A 67 -37.96 5.11 10.20
C GLU A 67 -38.32 3.66 10.51
N ASP A 68 -37.33 2.88 10.93
CA ASP A 68 -37.54 1.47 11.28
C ASP A 68 -38.14 1.31 12.69
N GLY A 69 -38.52 0.08 13.03
CA GLY A 69 -39.09 -0.24 14.34
C GLY A 69 -38.14 -0.06 15.54
N GLN A 70 -36.85 0.19 15.29
CA GLN A 70 -35.82 0.46 16.30
C GLN A 70 -35.53 1.96 16.46
N GLY A 71 -36.17 2.81 15.65
CA GLY A 71 -35.96 4.24 15.62
C GLY A 71 -34.73 4.65 14.80
N VAL A 72 -34.24 3.80 13.89
CA VAL A 72 -33.20 4.20 12.93
C VAL A 72 -33.88 4.95 11.80
N LEU A 73 -33.38 6.16 11.53
CA LEU A 73 -33.93 7.05 10.53
C LEU A 73 -33.09 7.00 9.24
N TRP A 74 -33.72 6.70 8.13
CA TRP A 74 -33.15 6.75 6.79
C TRP A 74 -33.70 7.96 6.05
N LEU A 75 -32.82 8.78 5.52
CA LEU A 75 -33.14 10.10 4.94
C LEU A 75 -32.58 10.19 3.52
N GLY A 76 -33.47 10.25 2.54
CA GLY A 76 -33.09 10.52 1.15
C GLY A 76 -32.88 12.01 0.92
N THR A 77 -31.86 12.36 0.15
CA THR A 77 -31.63 13.73 -0.34
C THR A 77 -31.32 13.71 -1.84
N ARG A 78 -31.07 14.87 -2.44
CA ARG A 78 -30.52 14.96 -3.81
C ARG A 78 -29.04 14.56 -3.89
N GLU A 79 -28.39 14.44 -2.74
CA GLU A 79 -26.95 14.22 -2.58
C GLU A 79 -26.69 12.92 -1.79
N GLY A 80 -27.48 11.89 -2.07
CA GLY A 80 -27.33 10.55 -1.51
C GLY A 80 -28.31 10.23 -0.39
N LEU A 81 -28.01 9.15 0.33
CA LEU A 81 -28.82 8.61 1.41
C LEU A 81 -28.07 8.71 2.73
N TRP A 82 -28.77 9.07 3.80
CA TRP A 82 -28.23 9.15 5.16
C TRP A 82 -28.94 8.19 6.08
N ARG A 83 -28.19 7.57 7.00
CA ARG A 83 -28.72 6.76 8.10
C ARG A 83 -28.34 7.43 9.42
N VAL A 84 -29.34 7.70 10.26
CA VAL A 84 -29.18 8.30 11.59
C VAL A 84 -29.64 7.30 12.65
N ASN A 85 -28.72 6.91 13.52
CA ASN A 85 -28.99 6.06 14.67
C ASN A 85 -28.29 6.62 15.92
N GLU A 86 -29.00 7.41 16.70
CA GLU A 86 -28.49 8.05 17.93
C GLU A 86 -28.11 7.03 19.02
N LYS A 87 -28.56 5.78 18.89
CA LYS A 87 -28.25 4.69 19.82
C LYS A 87 -26.93 3.97 19.50
N GLU A 88 -26.26 4.30 18.40
CA GLU A 88 -24.94 3.71 18.12
C GLU A 88 -23.95 4.11 19.23
N PRO A 89 -23.21 3.13 19.79
CA PRO A 89 -22.25 3.38 20.85
C PRO A 89 -21.06 4.20 20.33
N GLU A 90 -20.66 3.98 19.08
CA GLU A 90 -19.62 4.74 18.39
C GLU A 90 -20.22 6.03 17.81
N PRO A 91 -19.80 7.22 18.29
CA PRO A 91 -20.31 8.50 17.79
C PRO A 91 -20.20 8.67 16.27
N LEU A 92 -19.14 8.14 15.65
CA LEU A 92 -18.95 8.22 14.19
C LEU A 92 -19.97 7.39 13.40
N ASP A 93 -20.58 6.38 14.01
CA ASP A 93 -21.57 5.53 13.34
C ASP A 93 -23.01 6.06 13.48
N ARG A 94 -23.22 7.08 14.33
CA ARG A 94 -24.54 7.69 14.54
C ARG A 94 -25.09 8.32 13.27
N VAL A 95 -24.21 8.81 12.40
CA VAL A 95 -24.58 9.36 11.09
C VAL A 95 -23.71 8.71 10.04
N GLN A 96 -24.35 8.10 9.05
CA GLN A 96 -23.70 7.35 7.99
C GLN A 96 -24.20 7.82 6.63
N CYS A 97 -23.30 8.00 5.67
CA CYS A 97 -23.60 8.44 4.31
C CYS A 97 -23.46 7.29 3.31
N PHE A 98 -24.34 7.28 2.31
CA PHE A 98 -24.38 6.33 1.22
C PHE A 98 -24.44 7.10 -0.10
N ARG A 99 -23.33 7.10 -0.82
CA ARG A 99 -23.18 7.79 -2.12
C ARG A 99 -23.40 6.83 -3.30
N ALA A 100 -23.65 7.43 -4.46
CA ALA A 100 -23.71 6.77 -5.76
C ALA A 100 -22.43 5.98 -6.07
N ALA A 101 -22.50 5.18 -7.13
CA ALA A 101 -21.51 4.19 -7.55
C ALA A 101 -21.29 3.03 -6.56
N ALA A 102 -21.29 3.24 -5.25
CA ALA A 102 -21.13 2.18 -4.25
C ALA A 102 -22.46 1.55 -3.80
N TYR A 103 -23.50 2.36 -3.58
CA TYR A 103 -24.77 1.88 -3.02
C TYR A 103 -25.96 2.05 -3.96
N MET A 104 -25.86 2.99 -4.91
CA MET A 104 -26.88 3.39 -5.87
C MET A 104 -26.18 3.79 -7.19
N LEU A 105 -26.89 3.97 -8.31
CA LEU A 105 -26.25 4.45 -9.56
C LEU A 105 -26.22 5.98 -9.70
N ASP A 106 -27.02 6.70 -8.92
CA ASP A 106 -27.02 8.16 -8.80
C ASP A 106 -27.39 8.59 -7.38
N ASN A 107 -27.13 9.85 -7.05
CA ASN A 107 -27.34 10.40 -5.70
C ASN A 107 -28.76 10.95 -5.46
N GLU A 108 -29.61 11.06 -6.49
CA GLU A 108 -30.92 11.71 -6.37
C GLU A 108 -31.95 10.73 -5.81
N VAL A 109 -32.02 10.61 -4.49
CA VAL A 109 -32.94 9.69 -3.80
C VAL A 109 -34.36 10.24 -3.85
N LEU A 110 -35.31 9.42 -4.31
CA LEU A 110 -36.73 9.79 -4.45
C LEU A 110 -37.66 9.05 -3.49
N ALA A 111 -37.31 7.82 -3.10
CA ALA A 111 -38.08 7.04 -2.14
C ALA A 111 -37.18 6.03 -1.41
N VAL A 112 -37.51 5.77 -0.13
CA VAL A 112 -36.84 4.78 0.72
C VAL A 112 -37.90 3.95 1.44
N TYR A 113 -37.68 2.66 1.57
CA TYR A 113 -38.57 1.75 2.28
C TYR A 113 -37.79 0.62 2.97
N GLY A 114 -38.18 0.22 4.18
CA GLY A 114 -37.52 -0.87 4.89
C GLY A 114 -37.59 -2.22 4.17
N ASP A 115 -36.52 -3.01 4.27
CA ASP A 115 -36.49 -4.38 3.74
C ASP A 115 -37.11 -5.42 4.68
N GLY A 116 -37.61 -4.99 5.84
CA GLY A 116 -38.15 -5.86 6.90
C GLY A 116 -37.08 -6.36 7.89
N GLY A 117 -35.80 -6.04 7.65
CA GLY A 117 -34.68 -6.20 8.57
C GLY A 117 -34.05 -4.85 8.90
N SER A 118 -32.72 -4.80 8.89
CA SER A 118 -31.93 -3.58 9.17
C SER A 118 -31.56 -2.77 7.91
N GLY A 119 -32.05 -3.18 6.73
CA GLY A 119 -31.73 -2.58 5.44
C GLY A 119 -32.90 -1.83 4.80
N VAL A 120 -32.67 -1.32 3.59
CA VAL A 120 -33.65 -0.54 2.84
C VAL A 120 -33.63 -0.83 1.34
N TYR A 121 -34.79 -0.67 0.72
CA TYR A 121 -34.95 -0.46 -0.72
C TYR A 121 -34.94 1.03 -1.02
N VAL A 122 -34.20 1.43 -2.04
CA VAL A 122 -34.00 2.83 -2.42
C VAL A 122 -34.31 3.02 -3.88
N LEU A 123 -35.14 4.02 -4.19
CA LEU A 123 -35.40 4.49 -5.54
C LEU A 123 -34.63 5.80 -5.74
N THR A 124 -33.79 5.86 -6.76
CA THR A 124 -33.09 7.07 -7.20
C THR A 124 -33.58 7.50 -8.58
N ALA A 125 -33.14 8.64 -9.12
CA ALA A 125 -33.58 9.12 -10.43
C ALA A 125 -33.36 8.09 -11.56
N THR A 126 -32.26 7.33 -11.51
CA THR A 126 -31.88 6.37 -12.55
C THR A 126 -31.88 4.90 -12.11
N SER A 127 -31.91 4.62 -10.80
CA SER A 127 -31.74 3.27 -10.28
C SER A 127 -32.73 2.86 -9.19
N VAL A 128 -32.74 1.56 -8.93
CA VAL A 128 -33.33 0.98 -7.73
C VAL A 128 -32.30 0.08 -7.07
N ALA A 129 -32.19 0.16 -5.75
CA ALA A 129 -31.20 -0.59 -4.98
C ALA A 129 -31.83 -1.28 -3.77
N HIS A 130 -31.26 -2.42 -3.39
CA HIS A 130 -31.44 -3.03 -2.06
C HIS A 130 -30.12 -2.92 -1.31
N ILE A 131 -30.12 -2.17 -0.22
CA ILE A 131 -28.98 -2.01 0.69
C ILE A 131 -29.29 -2.79 1.95
N ALA A 132 -28.76 -4.01 2.05
CA ALA A 132 -28.88 -4.82 3.25
C ALA A 132 -27.77 -4.46 4.26
N MET A 133 -28.13 -4.45 5.55
CA MET A 133 -27.19 -4.30 6.66
C MET A 133 -27.08 -5.63 7.40
N LYS A 134 -25.97 -6.34 7.24
CA LYS A 134 -25.78 -7.71 7.77
C LYS A 134 -24.67 -7.76 8.82
N ALA A 135 -24.96 -8.30 10.00
CA ALA A 135 -23.93 -8.54 11.01
C ALA A 135 -22.91 -9.57 10.51
N MET A 136 -21.61 -9.23 10.59
CA MET A 136 -20.48 -10.04 10.15
C MET A 136 -19.28 -9.81 11.07
N SER A 137 -18.51 -10.85 11.37
CA SER A 137 -17.26 -10.72 12.13
C SER A 137 -16.15 -10.09 11.26
N ALA A 138 -15.16 -9.48 11.90
CA ALA A 138 -13.99 -8.97 11.18
C ALA A 138 -13.16 -10.12 10.60
N LYS A 139 -13.07 -11.25 11.32
CA LYS A 139 -12.45 -12.49 10.85
C LYS A 139 -13.04 -12.97 9.52
N GLU A 140 -14.36 -13.15 9.45
CA GLU A 140 -15.04 -13.65 8.24
C GLU A 140 -14.80 -12.71 7.06
N LYS A 141 -14.90 -11.40 7.29
CA LYS A 141 -14.64 -10.38 6.26
C LYS A 141 -13.21 -10.44 5.75
N ALA A 142 -12.20 -10.48 6.63
CA ALA A 142 -10.79 -10.55 6.24
C ALA A 142 -10.46 -11.86 5.50
N VAL A 143 -11.05 -12.98 5.92
CA VAL A 143 -10.90 -14.27 5.21
C VAL A 143 -11.55 -14.22 3.84
N PHE A 144 -12.78 -13.70 3.74
CA PHE A 144 -13.48 -13.57 2.46
C PHE A 144 -12.66 -12.76 1.46
N LEU A 145 -12.11 -11.62 1.88
CA LEU A 145 -11.33 -10.75 0.98
C LEU A 145 -10.00 -11.39 0.56
N SER A 146 -9.36 -12.19 1.42
CA SER A 146 -8.21 -13.02 1.02
C SER A 146 -8.61 -14.09 -0.02
N GLU A 147 -9.83 -14.66 0.08
CA GLU A 147 -10.36 -15.56 -0.95
C GLU A 147 -10.73 -14.84 -2.25
N VAL A 148 -11.15 -13.57 -2.21
CA VAL A 148 -11.30 -12.73 -3.41
C VAL A 148 -9.95 -12.56 -4.10
N ASP A 149 -8.90 -12.28 -3.33
CA ASP A 149 -7.55 -12.13 -3.88
C ASP A 149 -7.06 -13.42 -4.55
N MET A 150 -7.27 -14.57 -3.89
CA MET A 150 -6.96 -15.89 -4.43
C MET A 150 -7.76 -16.26 -5.69
N ARG A 151 -9.02 -15.83 -5.80
CA ARG A 151 -9.92 -16.21 -6.89
C ARG A 151 -9.82 -15.30 -8.11
N TYR A 152 -9.71 -13.99 -7.91
CA TYR A 152 -9.89 -12.98 -8.96
C TYR A 152 -8.71 -12.07 -9.19
N VAL A 153 -7.93 -11.76 -8.16
CA VAL A 153 -6.87 -10.74 -8.23
C VAL A 153 -5.54 -11.35 -8.63
N GLN A 154 -5.19 -12.51 -8.08
CA GLN A 154 -3.85 -13.03 -8.26
C GLN A 154 -3.50 -13.41 -9.71
N ARG A 155 -2.24 -13.17 -10.04
CA ARG A 155 -1.58 -13.57 -11.28
C ARG A 155 -0.28 -14.28 -10.92
N ARG A 156 -0.28 -15.62 -10.93
CA ARG A 156 0.87 -16.45 -10.50
C ARG A 156 1.38 -16.12 -9.09
N GLY A 157 0.46 -15.76 -8.19
CA GLY A 157 0.80 -15.34 -6.83
C GLY A 157 1.01 -13.83 -6.65
N MET A 158 1.12 -13.03 -7.72
CA MET A 158 1.21 -11.56 -7.60
C MET A 158 -0.17 -10.92 -7.50
N LEU A 159 -0.30 -9.90 -6.65
CA LEU A 159 -1.51 -9.13 -6.39
C LEU A 159 -1.26 -7.66 -6.77
N SER A 160 -2.07 -7.11 -7.67
CA SER A 160 -2.08 -5.68 -8.03
C SER A 160 -3.44 -5.23 -8.59
N GLY A 161 -4.49 -5.86 -8.07
CA GLY A 161 -5.87 -5.67 -8.47
C GLY A 161 -6.28 -6.52 -9.67
N ALA A 162 -7.55 -6.41 -10.03
CA ALA A 162 -8.13 -7.08 -11.19
C ALA A 162 -8.92 -6.09 -12.04
N ARG A 163 -9.08 -6.40 -13.33
CA ARG A 163 -10.00 -5.69 -14.23
C ARG A 163 -11.05 -6.63 -14.76
N TRP A 164 -12.24 -6.10 -15.02
CA TRP A 164 -13.28 -6.87 -15.70
C TRP A 164 -12.95 -7.04 -17.18
N ASP A 165 -12.81 -8.28 -17.61
CA ASP A 165 -12.74 -8.65 -19.02
C ASP A 165 -14.15 -8.76 -19.57
N GLN A 166 -14.61 -7.70 -20.25
CA GLN A 166 -15.95 -7.63 -20.83
C GLN A 166 -16.18 -8.70 -21.89
N LYS A 167 -15.14 -9.12 -22.63
CA LYS A 167 -15.27 -10.11 -23.71
C LYS A 167 -15.59 -11.50 -23.14
N ASN A 168 -14.95 -11.85 -22.03
CA ASN A 168 -15.10 -13.16 -21.42
C ASN A 168 -16.02 -13.18 -20.19
N GLY A 169 -16.50 -12.02 -19.74
CA GLY A 169 -17.41 -11.89 -18.60
C GLY A 169 -16.81 -12.37 -17.28
N ARG A 170 -15.52 -12.05 -17.03
CA ARG A 170 -14.80 -12.48 -15.83
C ARG A 170 -13.82 -11.42 -15.33
N TRP A 171 -13.45 -11.50 -14.06
CA TRP A 171 -12.29 -10.79 -13.53
C TRP A 171 -10.99 -11.43 -14.02
N VAL A 172 -10.01 -10.59 -14.32
CA VAL A 172 -8.65 -11.00 -14.67
C VAL A 172 -7.68 -10.13 -13.87
N GLY A 173 -6.80 -10.78 -13.10
CA GLY A 173 -5.70 -10.12 -12.42
C GLY A 173 -4.89 -9.26 -13.39
N ARG A 174 -4.52 -8.05 -12.96
CA ARG A 174 -3.67 -7.16 -13.76
C ARG A 174 -2.24 -7.19 -13.22
N GLU A 175 -1.39 -6.43 -13.89
CA GLU A 175 -0.12 -5.99 -13.35
C GLU A 175 -0.26 -4.51 -12.93
N SER A 176 0.67 -4.05 -12.12
CA SER A 176 0.96 -2.65 -11.90
C SER A 176 2.47 -2.43 -11.75
N ASP A 177 2.86 -1.15 -11.72
CA ASP A 177 4.20 -0.74 -11.32
C ASP A 177 4.59 -1.32 -9.95
N ASN A 178 3.65 -1.61 -9.03
CA ASN A 178 3.95 -1.96 -7.63
C ASN A 178 3.53 -3.41 -7.25
N ASP A 179 3.59 -4.36 -8.18
CA ASP A 179 3.20 -5.78 -7.96
C ASP A 179 3.80 -6.37 -6.67
N GLY A 180 5.12 -6.20 -6.46
CA GLY A 180 5.81 -6.73 -5.28
C GLY A 180 5.33 -6.10 -3.97
N LEU A 181 5.04 -4.80 -3.98
CA LEU A 181 4.58 -4.06 -2.79
C LEU A 181 3.19 -4.53 -2.36
N TRP A 182 2.23 -4.46 -3.28
CA TRP A 182 0.84 -4.76 -2.98
C TRP A 182 0.67 -6.22 -2.54
N THR A 183 1.38 -7.14 -3.20
CA THR A 183 1.50 -8.53 -2.77
C THR A 183 2.08 -8.64 -1.35
N SER A 184 3.12 -7.86 -1.04
CA SER A 184 3.76 -7.90 0.26
C SER A 184 2.84 -7.48 1.41
N LEU A 185 2.00 -6.46 1.23
CA LEU A 185 1.08 -6.03 2.27
C LEU A 185 0.04 -7.12 2.61
N VAL A 186 -0.55 -7.75 1.58
CA VAL A 186 -1.45 -8.90 1.79
C VAL A 186 -0.69 -10.07 2.43
N ALA A 187 0.53 -10.36 1.97
CA ALA A 187 1.38 -11.41 2.52
C ALA A 187 1.67 -11.20 4.02
N MET A 188 2.00 -9.99 4.45
CA MET A 188 2.20 -9.67 5.87
C MET A 188 0.97 -10.06 6.71
N GLY A 189 -0.22 -9.71 6.23
CA GLY A 189 -1.48 -10.06 6.87
C GLY A 189 -1.74 -11.58 6.88
N ASP A 190 -1.60 -12.25 5.75
CA ASP A 190 -1.87 -13.69 5.64
C ASP A 190 -0.83 -14.58 6.37
N ILE A 191 0.44 -14.16 6.44
CA ILE A 191 1.45 -14.81 7.29
C ILE A 191 1.05 -14.68 8.77
N CYS A 192 0.60 -13.49 9.20
CA CYS A 192 0.08 -13.28 10.54
C CYS A 192 -1.22 -14.06 10.79
N ARG A 193 -2.10 -14.19 9.78
CA ARG A 193 -3.30 -15.05 9.83
C ARG A 193 -2.93 -16.48 10.16
N TYR A 194 -1.95 -17.04 9.45
CA TYR A 194 -1.48 -18.39 9.72
C TYR A 194 -0.98 -18.54 11.16
N ALA A 195 -0.14 -17.63 11.64
CA ALA A 195 0.36 -17.67 13.02
C ALA A 195 -0.78 -17.60 14.05
N VAL A 196 -1.73 -16.67 13.87
CA VAL A 196 -2.87 -16.49 14.77
C VAL A 196 -3.75 -17.74 14.80
N LEU A 197 -4.09 -18.31 13.64
CA LEU A 197 -4.95 -19.49 13.56
C LEU A 197 -4.25 -20.76 14.04
N ARG A 198 -2.96 -20.94 13.76
CA ARG A 198 -2.15 -22.06 14.27
C ARG A 198 -2.17 -22.11 15.80
N ASP A 199 -2.13 -20.94 16.43
CA ASP A 199 -2.06 -20.80 17.88
C ASP A 199 -3.46 -20.66 18.52
N ASP A 200 -4.54 -20.60 17.73
CA ASP A 200 -5.93 -20.51 18.19
C ASP A 200 -6.56 -21.91 18.36
N PRO A 201 -6.92 -22.33 19.59
CA PRO A 201 -7.50 -23.66 19.82
C PRO A 201 -8.89 -23.86 19.22
N SER A 202 -9.56 -22.78 18.77
CA SER A 202 -10.85 -22.84 18.10
C SER A 202 -10.75 -22.97 16.57
N ALA A 203 -9.57 -22.77 16.00
CA ALA A 203 -9.36 -22.89 14.56
C ALA A 203 -9.39 -24.36 14.12
N THR A 204 -10.07 -24.60 12.99
CA THR A 204 -10.11 -25.92 12.34
C THR A 204 -8.80 -26.23 11.62
N LYS A 205 -8.55 -27.53 11.34
CA LYS A 205 -7.36 -27.93 10.58
C LYS A 205 -7.39 -27.38 9.16
N GLU A 206 -8.58 -27.29 8.59
CA GLU A 206 -8.84 -26.78 7.25
C GLU A 206 -8.55 -25.28 7.16
N GLU A 207 -8.98 -24.49 8.15
CA GLU A 207 -8.65 -23.06 8.25
C GLU A 207 -7.13 -22.83 8.36
N ILE A 208 -6.45 -23.61 9.23
CA ILE A 208 -5.00 -23.50 9.42
C ILE A 208 -4.25 -23.88 8.13
N ALA A 209 -4.64 -24.98 7.49
CA ALA A 209 -4.02 -25.44 6.25
C ALA A 209 -4.20 -24.42 5.11
N ARG A 210 -5.41 -23.86 4.96
CA ARG A 210 -5.70 -22.82 3.96
C ARG A 210 -4.90 -21.54 4.24
N ALA A 211 -4.81 -21.11 5.50
CA ALA A 211 -4.00 -19.95 5.85
C ALA A 211 -2.51 -20.16 5.54
N LYS A 212 -1.96 -21.35 5.82
CA LYS A 212 -0.58 -21.70 5.49
C LYS A 212 -0.33 -21.68 3.97
N GLU A 213 -1.24 -22.26 3.21
CA GLU A 213 -1.18 -22.30 1.73
C GLU A 213 -1.12 -20.88 1.16
N THR A 214 -2.06 -20.02 1.57
CA THR A 214 -2.13 -18.63 1.12
C THR A 214 -0.88 -17.84 1.52
N ALA A 215 -0.45 -17.91 2.78
CA ALA A 215 0.74 -17.22 3.28
C ALA A 215 2.02 -17.64 2.52
N THR A 216 2.15 -18.94 2.25
CA THR A 216 3.29 -19.50 1.51
C THR A 216 3.28 -19.01 0.07
N ARG A 217 2.12 -19.02 -0.60
CA ARG A 217 1.97 -18.59 -1.99
C ARG A 217 2.41 -17.14 -2.19
N TRP A 218 1.96 -16.22 -1.34
CA TRP A 218 2.35 -14.81 -1.45
C TRP A 218 3.83 -14.59 -1.15
N THR A 219 4.37 -15.31 -0.16
CA THR A 219 5.80 -15.27 0.17
C THR A 219 6.65 -15.72 -1.03
N GLU A 220 6.28 -16.83 -1.66
CA GLU A 220 6.98 -17.36 -2.84
C GLU A 220 6.91 -16.39 -4.03
N ALA A 221 5.78 -15.71 -4.22
CA ALA A 221 5.64 -14.70 -5.27
C ALA A 221 6.63 -13.54 -5.04
N VAL A 222 6.65 -12.94 -3.85
CA VAL A 222 7.59 -11.87 -3.49
C VAL A 222 9.05 -12.30 -3.64
N LEU A 223 9.40 -13.53 -3.22
CA LEU A 223 10.75 -14.09 -3.41
C LEU A 223 11.10 -14.33 -4.88
N LEU A 224 10.12 -14.66 -5.72
CA LEU A 224 10.34 -14.89 -7.15
C LEU A 224 10.83 -13.61 -7.83
N LEU A 225 10.29 -12.43 -7.52
CA LEU A 225 10.79 -11.15 -8.07
C LEU A 225 12.26 -10.89 -7.74
N ALA A 226 12.70 -11.30 -6.55
CA ALA A 226 14.09 -11.20 -6.15
C ALA A 226 15.02 -12.21 -6.85
N CYS A 227 14.45 -13.27 -7.44
CA CYS A 227 15.19 -14.32 -8.13
C CYS A 227 15.15 -14.19 -9.65
N ILE A 228 14.09 -13.59 -10.22
CA ILE A 228 13.83 -13.51 -11.67
C ILE A 228 14.99 -12.93 -12.48
N PRO A 229 15.60 -11.80 -12.07
CA PRO A 229 16.73 -11.23 -12.80
C PRO A 229 17.88 -12.23 -12.97
N SER A 230 18.10 -13.04 -11.91
CA SER A 230 19.13 -14.08 -11.82
C SER A 230 20.51 -13.62 -12.33
N TRP A 231 20.82 -12.34 -12.12
CA TRP A 231 22.05 -11.73 -12.60
C TRP A 231 23.26 -12.24 -11.85
N LYS A 232 24.36 -12.45 -12.58
CA LYS A 232 25.60 -13.01 -12.05
C LYS A 232 26.79 -12.08 -12.27
N GLY A 233 27.57 -11.86 -11.21
CA GLY A 233 28.82 -11.11 -11.23
C GLY A 233 28.65 -9.59 -11.25
N LYS A 234 29.48 -8.94 -12.06
CA LYS A 234 29.59 -7.48 -12.14
C LYS A 234 29.46 -6.98 -13.57
N VAL A 235 28.99 -5.74 -13.72
CA VAL A 235 28.91 -5.03 -15.01
C VAL A 235 29.83 -3.82 -15.01
N ALA A 236 30.42 -3.52 -16.17
CA ALA A 236 31.14 -2.27 -16.36
C ALA A 236 30.14 -1.09 -16.38
N SER A 237 30.48 0.00 -15.70
CA SER A 237 29.63 1.18 -15.63
C SER A 237 30.46 2.46 -15.56
N PHE A 238 29.90 3.54 -16.11
CA PHE A 238 30.51 4.86 -16.00
C PHE A 238 30.24 5.45 -14.63
N VAL A 239 31.19 6.23 -14.14
CA VAL A 239 30.98 7.02 -12.93
C VAL A 239 30.24 8.30 -13.30
N ARG A 240 28.98 8.42 -12.86
CA ARG A 240 28.09 9.57 -13.07
C ARG A 240 27.66 10.13 -11.71
N TYR A 241 27.36 11.42 -11.65
CA TYR A 241 26.77 12.05 -10.45
C TYR A 241 25.25 12.08 -10.60
N ASN A 242 24.51 12.36 -9.52
CA ASN A 242 23.07 12.56 -9.58
C ASN A 242 22.77 13.90 -10.25
N LYS A 243 21.98 13.87 -11.32
CA LYS A 243 21.56 15.07 -12.04
C LYS A 243 20.79 15.99 -11.08
N PRO A 244 21.20 17.26 -10.94
CA PRO A 244 20.52 18.21 -10.07
C PRO A 244 19.05 18.34 -10.49
N GLY A 245 18.15 18.40 -9.51
CA GLY A 245 16.72 18.56 -9.77
C GLY A 245 15.99 17.30 -10.26
N THR A 246 16.65 16.14 -10.31
CA THR A 246 16.01 14.92 -10.82
C THR A 246 16.39 13.69 -10.00
N ASN A 247 15.72 12.58 -10.33
CA ASN A 247 15.99 11.26 -9.80
C ASN A 247 16.85 10.39 -10.75
N ARG A 248 17.73 11.03 -11.53
CA ARG A 248 18.53 10.41 -12.60
C ARG A 248 20.03 10.63 -12.44
N ALA A 249 20.81 9.77 -13.07
CA ALA A 249 22.22 10.05 -13.31
C ALA A 249 22.41 11.19 -14.34
N SER A 250 23.48 11.97 -14.20
CA SER A 250 23.88 13.06 -15.10
C SER A 250 24.29 12.58 -16.47
N ASP A 251 23.98 13.26 -17.57
CA ASP A 251 24.45 12.87 -18.93
C ASP A 251 25.99 12.83 -19.04
N GLU A 252 26.69 13.55 -18.15
CA GLU A 252 28.13 13.57 -18.03
C GLU A 252 28.67 12.38 -17.22
N PHE A 253 29.85 11.90 -17.60
CA PHE A 253 30.64 10.92 -16.87
C PHE A 253 31.98 11.53 -16.44
N LEU A 254 32.55 10.98 -15.37
CA LEU A 254 33.88 11.32 -14.90
C LEU A 254 34.92 10.89 -15.96
N LEU A 255 35.83 11.78 -16.32
CA LEU A 255 36.91 11.48 -17.25
C LEU A 255 37.96 10.55 -16.60
N GLU A 256 38.57 9.67 -17.39
CA GLU A 256 39.57 8.71 -16.93
C GLU A 256 40.70 9.37 -16.11
N GLY A 257 40.99 8.79 -14.94
CA GLY A 257 42.06 9.26 -14.05
C GLY A 257 41.74 10.54 -13.27
N ARG A 258 40.51 11.07 -13.37
CA ARG A 258 40.02 12.17 -12.53
C ARG A 258 39.45 11.66 -11.21
N GLU A 259 39.35 12.55 -10.23
CA GLU A 259 38.86 12.22 -8.90
C GLU A 259 37.36 12.52 -8.83
N TYR A 260 36.57 11.59 -8.29
CA TYR A 260 35.15 11.82 -8.04
C TYR A 260 34.98 12.88 -6.94
N LYS A 261 34.78 14.13 -7.33
CA LYS A 261 34.54 15.27 -6.44
C LYS A 261 33.26 16.00 -6.80
N ILE A 262 32.27 15.86 -5.92
CA ILE A 262 30.98 16.56 -5.98
C ILE A 262 30.86 17.56 -4.82
N ASN A 263 30.00 18.57 -4.99
CA ASN A 263 29.66 19.55 -3.97
C ASN A 263 28.75 18.93 -2.90
N LEU A 264 29.33 18.10 -2.05
CA LEU A 264 28.64 17.46 -0.93
C LEU A 264 29.29 17.88 0.39
N PRO A 265 28.51 18.33 1.40
CA PRO A 265 29.06 18.67 2.70
C PRO A 265 29.74 17.48 3.37
N ASP A 266 30.68 17.73 4.28
CA ASP A 266 31.36 16.66 5.03
C ASP A 266 30.41 15.95 6.03
N HIS A 267 29.36 16.64 6.51
CA HIS A 267 28.36 16.13 7.45
C HIS A 267 27.10 15.62 6.75
N GLY A 268 26.30 14.84 7.47
CA GLY A 268 25.10 14.18 6.92
C GLY A 268 23.91 15.07 6.60
N PRO A 269 22.85 14.49 6.00
CA PRO A 269 21.59 15.17 5.70
C PRO A 269 20.77 15.59 6.94
N VAL A 270 21.16 15.14 8.14
CA VAL A 270 20.51 15.48 9.42
C VAL A 270 20.55 16.98 9.67
N GLY A 271 19.48 17.53 10.22
CA GLY A 271 19.27 18.96 10.42
C GLY A 271 18.66 19.63 9.20
N CYS A 272 17.91 18.89 8.36
CA CYS A 272 17.37 19.39 7.08
C CYS A 272 18.45 19.97 6.17
N VAL A 273 19.65 19.39 6.17
CA VAL A 273 20.80 19.90 5.39
C VAL A 273 20.62 19.56 3.92
N VAL A 274 20.80 20.59 3.08
CA VAL A 274 20.81 20.51 1.62
C VAL A 274 22.08 21.12 1.04
N SER A 275 22.36 20.82 -0.23
CA SER A 275 23.52 21.25 -1.00
C SER A 275 23.17 21.39 -2.48
N LYS A 276 23.91 22.28 -3.16
CA LYS A 276 23.96 22.42 -4.61
C LYS A 276 24.72 21.23 -5.23
N VAL A 277 24.15 20.03 -5.15
CA VAL A 277 24.81 18.80 -5.61
C VAL A 277 25.21 18.93 -7.08
N GLY A 278 26.41 18.43 -7.42
CA GLY A 278 27.00 18.49 -8.77
C GLY A 278 28.53 18.50 -8.73
N PRO A 279 29.22 18.52 -9.89
CA PRO A 279 30.67 18.53 -9.97
C PRO A 279 31.31 19.69 -9.20
N ALA A 280 32.25 19.39 -8.30
CA ALA A 280 33.10 20.40 -7.69
C ALA A 280 34.14 20.95 -8.67
N ARG A 281 34.45 20.17 -9.70
CA ARG A 281 35.35 20.51 -10.82
C ARG A 281 34.68 20.12 -12.13
N PRO A 282 33.85 21.01 -12.72
CA PRO A 282 33.10 20.69 -13.93
C PRO A 282 33.97 20.17 -15.08
N GLU A 283 35.22 20.60 -15.18
CA GLU A 283 36.18 20.17 -16.20
C GLU A 283 36.60 18.69 -16.11
N ASP A 284 36.37 18.03 -14.98
CA ASP A 284 36.65 16.61 -14.79
C ASP A 284 35.52 15.71 -15.32
N TRP A 285 34.41 16.31 -15.77
CA TRP A 285 33.20 15.62 -16.22
C TRP A 285 32.85 16.04 -17.64
N ALA A 286 32.39 15.10 -18.46
CA ALA A 286 32.01 15.41 -19.84
C ALA A 286 31.04 14.36 -20.41
N THR A 287 30.41 14.71 -21.53
CA THR A 287 29.63 13.78 -22.37
C THR A 287 30.48 13.12 -23.47
N GLN A 288 31.74 13.55 -23.62
CA GLN A 288 32.69 13.06 -24.62
C GLN A 288 34.08 12.88 -24.00
N GLY A 289 34.83 11.89 -24.46
CA GLY A 289 36.15 11.53 -23.93
C GLY A 289 36.22 10.09 -23.46
N MET A 290 37.34 9.70 -22.85
CA MET A 290 37.46 8.38 -22.22
C MET A 290 36.83 8.44 -20.81
N PRO A 291 35.79 7.65 -20.53
CA PRO A 291 35.15 7.60 -19.22
C PRO A 291 35.99 6.81 -18.21
N GLU A 292 35.92 7.19 -16.94
CA GLU A 292 36.30 6.34 -15.83
C GLU A 292 35.30 5.17 -15.72
N ILE A 293 35.81 3.94 -15.68
CA ILE A 293 35.01 2.71 -15.68
C ILE A 293 35.17 1.98 -14.35
N VAL A 294 34.05 1.68 -13.71
CA VAL A 294 33.98 0.86 -12.49
C VAL A 294 33.17 -0.40 -12.73
N PHE A 295 33.41 -1.44 -11.93
CA PHE A 295 32.66 -2.70 -12.00
C PHE A 295 31.66 -2.79 -10.84
N ARG A 296 30.37 -2.66 -11.17
CA ARG A 296 29.25 -2.65 -10.22
C ARG A 296 28.67 -4.05 -10.03
N ASN A 297 28.34 -4.41 -8.79
CA ASN A 297 27.71 -5.69 -8.49
C ASN A 297 26.25 -5.67 -8.95
N VAL A 298 25.84 -6.68 -9.72
CA VAL A 298 24.44 -6.81 -10.18
C VAL A 298 23.71 -7.98 -9.52
N GLU A 299 24.43 -8.84 -8.79
CA GLU A 299 23.80 -9.91 -8.01
C GLU A 299 22.94 -9.31 -6.91
N GLY A 300 21.79 -9.94 -6.63
CA GLY A 300 20.86 -9.47 -5.60
C GLY A 300 19.91 -8.36 -6.05
N TYR A 301 19.93 -7.97 -7.33
CA TYR A 301 18.92 -7.06 -7.88
C TYR A 301 17.52 -7.72 -7.88
N ILE A 302 16.49 -6.97 -7.45
CA ILE A 302 15.08 -7.39 -7.43
C ILE A 302 14.34 -6.75 -8.61
N ALA A 303 13.56 -7.53 -9.35
CA ALA A 303 12.69 -7.01 -10.40
C ALA A 303 11.43 -6.35 -9.80
N ARG A 304 10.93 -5.29 -10.43
CA ARG A 304 9.70 -4.60 -10.04
C ARG A 304 8.44 -5.44 -10.32
N SER A 305 8.44 -6.05 -11.50
CA SER A 305 7.34 -6.87 -11.97
C SER A 305 7.86 -7.85 -13.03
N TYR A 306 7.06 -8.88 -13.33
CA TYR A 306 7.36 -9.79 -14.42
C TYR A 306 6.12 -10.23 -15.18
N HIS A 307 6.37 -10.66 -16.41
CA HIS A 307 5.41 -11.17 -17.37
C HIS A 307 5.95 -12.44 -18.01
N VAL A 308 5.05 -13.23 -18.57
CA VAL A 308 5.38 -14.33 -19.49
C VAL A 308 5.09 -13.89 -20.93
N ASN A 309 5.58 -14.65 -21.89
CA ASN A 309 5.39 -14.37 -23.32
C ASN A 309 3.96 -14.68 -23.80
N ASP A 310 2.96 -14.00 -23.22
CA ASP A 310 1.55 -14.04 -23.58
C ASP A 310 0.99 -12.62 -23.78
N PRO A 311 1.23 -11.98 -24.93
CA PRO A 311 0.79 -10.60 -25.14
C PRO A 311 -0.74 -10.41 -25.16
N GLU A 312 -1.52 -11.50 -25.22
CA GLU A 312 -2.99 -11.41 -25.22
C GLU A 312 -3.55 -11.34 -23.80
N ASN A 313 -2.98 -12.10 -22.86
CA ASN A 313 -3.49 -12.19 -21.49
C ASN A 313 -2.58 -11.53 -20.45
N ASP A 314 -1.31 -11.31 -20.77
CA ASP A 314 -0.28 -10.73 -19.91
C ASP A 314 0.59 -9.71 -20.68
N PRO A 315 -0.02 -8.63 -21.19
CA PRO A 315 0.68 -7.63 -21.98
C PRO A 315 1.74 -6.90 -21.14
N VAL A 316 2.90 -6.65 -21.74
CA VAL A 316 4.00 -5.90 -21.10
C VAL A 316 3.80 -4.40 -21.34
N PRO A 317 3.81 -3.55 -20.30
CA PRO A 317 3.63 -2.11 -20.44
C PRO A 317 4.96 -1.42 -20.81
N PHE A 318 5.41 -1.57 -22.05
CA PHE A 318 6.70 -1.02 -22.53
C PHE A 318 6.84 0.51 -22.43
N GLY A 319 5.78 1.25 -22.09
CA GLY A 319 5.85 2.68 -21.78
C GLY A 319 6.27 2.99 -20.33
N ASP A 320 6.28 1.99 -19.46
CA ASP A 320 6.45 2.15 -18.01
C ASP A 320 7.72 1.47 -17.49
N GLY A 321 8.87 2.08 -17.74
CA GLY A 321 10.18 1.64 -17.26
C GLY A 321 11.04 0.88 -18.27
N VAL A 322 12.06 0.22 -17.72
CA VAL A 322 13.05 -0.56 -18.46
C VAL A 322 12.73 -2.03 -18.33
N PHE A 323 12.68 -2.75 -19.47
CA PHE A 323 12.36 -4.18 -19.50
C PHE A 323 13.52 -5.01 -20.05
N PHE A 324 13.66 -6.22 -19.50
CA PHE A 324 14.59 -7.24 -19.97
C PHE A 324 13.83 -8.52 -20.31
N ARG A 325 14.23 -9.15 -21.41
CA ARG A 325 13.79 -10.50 -21.78
C ARG A 325 14.89 -11.50 -21.47
N LYS A 326 14.53 -12.59 -20.81
CA LYS A 326 15.43 -13.73 -20.63
C LYS A 326 15.47 -14.57 -21.91
N LYS A 327 16.66 -15.04 -22.29
CA LYS A 327 16.86 -15.90 -23.46
C LYS A 327 18.09 -16.79 -23.31
N PHE A 328 18.05 -17.98 -23.88
CA PHE A 328 19.25 -18.79 -24.04
C PHE A 328 20.07 -18.30 -25.23
N THR A 329 21.38 -18.19 -25.03
CA THR A 329 22.34 -18.01 -26.13
C THR A 329 22.50 -19.31 -26.92
N PRO A 330 23.10 -19.29 -28.13
CA PRO A 330 23.33 -20.50 -28.92
C PRO A 330 24.15 -21.58 -28.20
N ASP A 331 25.02 -21.19 -27.26
CA ASP A 331 25.81 -22.07 -26.38
C ASP A 331 25.07 -22.53 -25.12
N GLY A 332 23.78 -22.20 -24.97
CA GLY A 332 22.91 -22.68 -23.89
C GLY A 332 23.00 -21.88 -22.59
N LYS A 333 23.67 -20.72 -22.58
CA LYS A 333 23.75 -19.85 -21.41
C LYS A 333 22.52 -18.94 -21.33
N LEU A 334 21.90 -18.85 -20.16
CA LEU A 334 20.79 -17.93 -19.92
C LEU A 334 21.31 -16.50 -19.72
N VAL A 335 20.78 -15.56 -20.50
CA VAL A 335 21.09 -14.13 -20.42
C VAL A 335 19.83 -13.29 -20.41
N SER A 336 19.90 -12.11 -19.81
CA SER A 336 18.86 -11.09 -19.91
C SER A 336 19.27 -10.03 -20.91
N VAL A 337 18.38 -9.73 -21.85
CA VAL A 337 18.61 -8.72 -22.89
C VAL A 337 17.59 -7.62 -22.75
N ARG A 338 18.09 -6.38 -22.65
CA ARG A 338 17.24 -5.20 -22.60
C ARG A 338 16.40 -5.14 -23.88
N ILE A 339 15.12 -4.87 -23.70
CA ILE A 339 14.16 -4.66 -24.78
C ILE A 339 14.00 -3.15 -24.96
N PRO A 340 13.89 -2.64 -26.21
CA PRO A 340 13.51 -1.25 -26.43
C PRO A 340 12.19 -0.92 -25.72
N SER A 341 12.23 0.06 -24.82
CA SER A 341 11.06 0.66 -24.17
C SER A 341 10.96 2.13 -24.57
N THR A 342 9.75 2.68 -24.53
CA THR A 342 9.50 4.11 -24.85
C THR A 342 9.45 4.97 -23.59
N SER A 343 9.85 4.41 -22.45
CA SER A 343 9.76 5.11 -21.17
C SER A 343 10.87 6.14 -21.03
N ASP A 344 10.50 7.26 -20.43
CA ASP A 344 11.45 8.20 -19.86
C ASP A 344 11.96 7.73 -18.49
N LYS A 345 11.44 6.64 -17.91
CA LYS A 345 11.86 5.99 -16.63
C LYS A 345 13.11 5.08 -16.78
N GLY A 346 13.92 5.00 -15.72
CA GLY A 346 15.25 4.36 -15.67
C GLY A 346 16.39 5.20 -16.25
N ASP A 347 17.61 5.04 -15.74
CA ASP A 347 18.78 5.76 -16.26
C ASP A 347 19.11 5.35 -17.72
N ASP A 348 19.96 6.11 -18.42
CA ASP A 348 20.39 5.81 -19.80
C ASP A 348 21.16 4.48 -19.90
N ILE A 349 20.43 3.39 -19.82
CA ILE A 349 20.95 2.07 -20.13
C ILE A 349 21.10 2.04 -21.65
N PRO A 350 22.17 1.45 -22.20
CA PRO A 350 22.30 1.26 -23.64
C PRO A 350 21.09 0.52 -24.24
N PRO A 351 20.57 0.90 -25.42
CA PRO A 351 19.43 0.25 -26.09
C PRO A 351 19.57 -1.27 -26.21
N LEU A 352 20.81 -1.74 -26.41
CA LEU A 352 21.16 -3.14 -26.44
C LEU A 352 22.16 -3.42 -25.33
N LEU A 353 21.67 -3.97 -24.22
CA LEU A 353 22.46 -4.45 -23.11
C LEU A 353 22.15 -5.92 -22.89
N THR A 354 23.19 -6.73 -22.73
CA THR A 354 23.08 -8.15 -22.35
C THR A 354 23.83 -8.37 -21.06
N VAL A 355 23.18 -9.00 -20.09
CA VAL A 355 23.76 -9.33 -18.78
C VAL A 355 23.60 -10.82 -18.52
N ASP A 356 24.61 -11.41 -17.89
CA ASP A 356 24.59 -12.80 -17.47
C ASP A 356 23.43 -13.03 -16.49
N SER A 357 22.50 -13.92 -16.84
CA SER A 357 21.31 -14.25 -16.05
C SER A 357 21.32 -15.73 -15.63
N SER A 358 22.50 -16.33 -15.52
CA SER A 358 22.69 -17.76 -15.27
C SER A 358 22.65 -18.17 -13.79
N MET A 359 22.35 -17.28 -12.85
CA MET A 359 22.07 -17.73 -11.48
C MET A 359 20.81 -18.61 -11.46
N GLU A 360 20.80 -19.61 -10.60
CA GLU A 360 19.64 -20.49 -10.48
C GLU A 360 18.48 -19.78 -9.76
N ILE A 361 17.29 -19.82 -10.37
CA ILE A 361 16.03 -19.55 -9.68
C ILE A 361 15.63 -20.85 -8.97
N PRO A 362 15.37 -20.84 -7.65
CA PRO A 362 14.99 -22.04 -6.91
C PRO A 362 13.80 -22.77 -7.58
N ALA A 363 13.92 -24.09 -7.77
CA ALA A 363 12.91 -24.90 -8.47
C ALA A 363 11.50 -24.77 -7.85
N ARG A 364 11.44 -24.57 -6.52
CA ARG A 364 10.21 -24.27 -5.79
C ARG A 364 9.52 -23.00 -6.30
N LEU A 365 10.26 -21.91 -6.47
CA LEU A 365 9.70 -20.63 -6.96
C LEU A 365 9.35 -20.71 -8.44
N LYS A 366 10.08 -21.51 -9.23
CA LYS A 366 9.78 -21.71 -10.66
C LYS A 366 8.36 -22.21 -10.92
N LYS A 367 7.82 -23.03 -10.01
CA LYS A 367 6.46 -23.58 -10.12
C LYS A 367 5.39 -22.52 -10.32
N LEU A 368 5.58 -21.32 -9.79
CA LEU A 368 4.63 -20.22 -9.97
C LEU A 368 4.39 -19.86 -11.45
N TYR A 369 5.37 -20.08 -12.34
CA TYR A 369 5.18 -19.92 -13.79
C TYR A 369 5.20 -21.25 -14.56
N THR A 370 5.97 -22.26 -14.12
CA THR A 370 6.07 -23.54 -14.84
C THR A 370 4.85 -24.44 -14.68
N ASP A 371 4.04 -24.25 -13.64
CA ASP A 371 2.81 -25.03 -13.46
C ASP A 371 1.66 -24.47 -14.32
N GLU A 372 1.80 -23.26 -14.84
CA GLU A 372 0.90 -22.68 -15.83
C GLU A 372 1.30 -23.10 -17.26
N VAL A 373 0.29 -23.29 -18.12
CA VAL A 373 0.49 -23.69 -19.51
C VAL A 373 0.35 -22.48 -20.43
N ASN A 374 1.32 -22.29 -21.31
CA ASN A 374 1.24 -21.34 -22.40
C ASN A 374 0.11 -21.75 -23.36
N PRO A 375 -0.95 -20.94 -23.50
CA PRO A 375 -2.11 -21.31 -24.31
C PRO A 375 -1.80 -21.42 -25.81
N LYS A 376 -0.72 -20.78 -26.29
CA LYS A 376 -0.31 -20.82 -27.70
C LYS A 376 0.52 -22.04 -28.05
N THR A 377 1.35 -22.53 -27.13
CA THR A 377 2.27 -23.65 -27.38
C THR A 377 1.82 -24.96 -26.75
N GLY A 378 0.90 -24.92 -25.79
CA GLY A 378 0.46 -26.08 -25.01
C GLY A 378 1.53 -26.63 -24.06
N LYS A 379 2.60 -25.87 -23.80
CA LYS A 379 3.71 -26.25 -22.93
C LYS A 379 3.77 -25.35 -21.69
N PRO A 380 4.34 -25.81 -20.57
CA PRO A 380 4.75 -24.96 -19.46
C PRO A 380 5.55 -23.73 -19.91
N TRP A 381 5.37 -22.61 -19.21
CA TRP A 381 6.26 -21.46 -19.37
C TRP A 381 7.69 -21.79 -18.93
N GLY A 382 8.68 -21.37 -19.72
CA GLY A 382 10.10 -21.50 -19.42
C GLY A 382 10.74 -20.21 -18.91
N ASP A 383 12.00 -20.31 -18.45
CA ASP A 383 12.77 -19.13 -18.04
C ASP A 383 12.92 -18.11 -19.20
N ASP A 384 13.00 -18.56 -20.45
CA ASP A 384 13.14 -17.75 -21.67
C ASP A 384 11.82 -17.16 -22.21
N ASP A 385 10.71 -17.46 -21.53
CA ASP A 385 9.43 -16.78 -21.72
C ASP A 385 9.28 -15.54 -20.82
N ILE A 386 10.19 -15.32 -19.86
CA ILE A 386 10.07 -14.24 -18.88
C ILE A 386 10.54 -12.90 -19.47
N ILE A 387 9.71 -11.87 -19.25
CA ILE A 387 10.04 -10.45 -19.42
C ILE A 387 9.83 -9.77 -18.07
N TYR A 388 10.76 -8.94 -17.62
CA TYR A 388 10.68 -8.30 -16.30
C TYR A 388 11.17 -6.86 -16.31
N LYS A 389 10.65 -6.07 -15.36
CA LYS A 389 10.95 -4.65 -15.20
C LYS A 389 12.12 -4.41 -14.24
N CYS A 390 13.03 -3.51 -14.63
CA CYS A 390 14.30 -3.22 -13.97
C CYS A 390 14.44 -1.78 -13.43
N ASP A 391 13.36 -1.02 -13.32
CA ASP A 391 13.37 0.27 -12.62
C ASP A 391 12.57 0.15 -11.32
N THR A 392 13.14 -0.51 -10.31
CA THR A 392 12.47 -0.82 -9.04
C THR A 392 12.62 0.32 -8.06
N SER A 393 11.52 0.80 -7.49
CA SER A 393 11.53 1.85 -6.45
C SER A 393 11.70 1.25 -5.05
N ASN A 394 12.21 2.05 -4.11
CA ASN A 394 12.44 1.62 -2.73
C ASN A 394 11.12 1.31 -1.99
N ASP A 395 10.02 1.94 -2.39
CA ASP A 395 8.66 1.67 -1.92
C ASP A 395 8.25 0.19 -2.03
N GLU A 396 8.75 -0.56 -3.00
CA GLU A 396 8.47 -2.00 -3.12
C GLU A 396 9.35 -2.83 -2.20
N LEU A 397 10.59 -2.40 -2.04
CA LEU A 397 11.58 -3.08 -1.22
C LEU A 397 11.15 -3.13 0.26
N VAL A 398 10.46 -2.10 0.77
CA VAL A 398 9.96 -2.06 2.15
C VAL A 398 9.04 -3.24 2.49
N GLY A 399 8.20 -3.64 1.54
CA GLY A 399 7.26 -4.75 1.66
C GLY A 399 8.00 -6.08 1.63
N HIS A 400 8.96 -6.22 0.71
CA HIS A 400 9.78 -7.43 0.60
C HIS A 400 10.51 -7.71 1.92
N TYR A 401 11.10 -6.68 2.54
CA TYR A 401 11.86 -6.83 3.78
C TYR A 401 10.96 -7.25 4.95
N ALA A 402 9.75 -6.68 5.02
CA ALA A 402 8.77 -7.06 6.04
C ALA A 402 8.28 -8.51 5.86
N VAL A 403 8.03 -8.93 4.61
CA VAL A 403 7.65 -10.31 4.29
C VAL A 403 8.76 -11.29 4.62
N TRP A 404 10.01 -11.00 4.26
CA TRP A 404 11.15 -11.87 4.58
C TRP A 404 11.30 -12.08 6.07
N HIS A 405 11.18 -11.02 6.87
CA HIS A 405 11.17 -11.11 8.33
C HIS A 405 10.04 -12.01 8.84
N LEU A 406 8.79 -11.69 8.51
CA LEU A 406 7.64 -12.42 9.04
C LEU A 406 7.63 -13.88 8.56
N ALA A 407 7.88 -14.14 7.29
CA ALA A 407 7.91 -15.49 6.74
C ALA A 407 9.04 -16.32 7.34
N TYR A 408 10.23 -15.75 7.52
CA TYR A 408 11.35 -16.47 8.14
C TYR A 408 11.03 -16.89 9.58
N ASP A 409 10.41 -16.00 10.37
CA ASP A 409 10.09 -16.29 11.76
C ASP A 409 8.86 -17.20 11.94
N ILE A 410 7.86 -17.07 11.07
CA ILE A 410 6.57 -17.76 11.22
C ILE A 410 6.50 -19.06 10.40
N LEU A 411 6.92 -19.02 9.13
CA LEU A 411 6.87 -20.18 8.23
C LEU A 411 8.17 -21.00 8.28
N GLY A 412 9.31 -20.32 8.38
CA GLY A 412 10.64 -20.93 8.34
C GLY A 412 10.89 -22.08 9.33
N PRO A 413 10.41 -22.04 10.59
CA PRO A 413 10.59 -23.15 11.54
C PRO A 413 9.96 -24.47 11.08
N GLU A 414 8.90 -24.40 10.27
CA GLU A 414 8.20 -25.56 9.72
C GLU A 414 8.58 -25.85 8.26
N ASP A 415 9.34 -24.96 7.62
CA ASP A 415 9.72 -25.01 6.21
C ASP A 415 11.18 -24.57 6.00
N PRO A 416 12.15 -25.47 6.24
CA PRO A 416 13.58 -25.15 6.13
C PRO A 416 14.04 -24.77 4.71
N GLU A 417 13.38 -25.29 3.67
CA GLU A 417 13.70 -24.94 2.28
C GLU A 417 13.34 -23.48 2.00
N LEU A 418 12.14 -23.05 2.40
CA LEU A 418 11.72 -21.65 2.26
C LEU A 418 12.63 -20.72 3.06
N ALA A 419 13.00 -21.11 4.29
CA ALA A 419 13.91 -20.34 5.13
C ALA A 419 15.29 -20.14 4.48
N ASP A 420 15.85 -21.17 3.83
CA ASP A 420 17.14 -21.09 3.13
C ASP A 420 17.08 -20.20 1.88
N ILE A 421 15.97 -20.26 1.13
CA ILE A 421 15.71 -19.35 0.00
C ILE A 421 15.68 -17.90 0.49
N ILE A 422 14.91 -17.60 1.54
CA ILE A 422 14.83 -16.26 2.12
C ILE A 422 16.23 -15.78 2.55
N LYS A 423 16.96 -16.61 3.30
CA LYS A 423 18.32 -16.29 3.78
C LYS A 423 19.28 -15.98 2.62
N THR A 424 19.20 -16.73 1.53
CA THR A 424 20.01 -16.53 0.33
C THR A 424 19.69 -15.22 -0.37
N VAL A 425 18.40 -14.93 -0.58
CA VAL A 425 17.93 -13.68 -1.21
C VAL A 425 18.35 -12.47 -0.40
N VAL A 426 18.06 -12.48 0.91
CA VAL A 426 18.37 -11.39 1.84
C VAL A 426 19.86 -11.06 1.84
N ARG A 427 20.73 -12.07 1.95
CA ARG A 427 22.19 -11.87 1.95
C ARG A 427 22.69 -11.23 0.65
N ARG A 428 22.22 -11.73 -0.50
CA ARG A 428 22.62 -11.19 -1.81
C ARG A 428 22.15 -9.74 -1.98
N HIS A 429 20.93 -9.45 -1.53
CA HIS A 429 20.35 -8.11 -1.67
C HIS A 429 21.00 -7.09 -0.72
N ALA A 430 21.30 -7.45 0.54
CA ALA A 430 22.05 -6.58 1.44
C ALA A 430 23.43 -6.23 0.85
N ARG A 431 24.14 -7.25 0.34
CA ARG A 431 25.41 -7.05 -0.36
C ARG A 431 25.29 -6.18 -1.60
N HIS A 432 24.20 -6.33 -2.37
CA HIS A 432 23.92 -5.49 -3.54
C HIS A 432 23.93 -4.01 -3.17
N PHE A 433 23.24 -3.63 -2.10
CA PHE A 433 23.22 -2.24 -1.62
C PHE A 433 24.60 -1.79 -1.13
N THR A 434 25.30 -2.60 -0.33
CA THR A 434 26.63 -2.24 0.19
C THR A 434 27.65 -2.02 -0.93
N ASP A 435 27.67 -2.90 -1.94
CA ASP A 435 28.61 -2.82 -3.07
C ASP A 435 28.31 -1.66 -4.03
N ASN A 436 27.09 -1.11 -3.99
CA ASN A 436 26.60 -0.08 -4.90
C ASN A 436 26.31 1.26 -4.22
N ASN A 437 27.07 1.61 -3.18
CA ASN A 437 26.94 2.89 -2.48
C ASN A 437 25.51 3.15 -1.96
N TYR A 438 24.89 2.10 -1.41
CA TYR A 438 23.54 2.13 -0.86
C TYR A 438 22.45 2.49 -1.88
N CYS A 439 22.67 2.14 -3.16
CA CYS A 439 21.66 2.22 -4.20
C CYS A 439 21.22 0.83 -4.68
N HIS A 440 19.97 0.72 -5.14
CA HIS A 440 19.54 -0.41 -5.96
C HIS A 440 20.00 -0.15 -7.39
N THR A 441 20.92 -0.97 -7.90
CA THR A 441 21.64 -0.70 -9.15
C THR A 441 21.31 -1.74 -10.22
N ASP A 442 20.88 -1.25 -11.38
CA ASP A 442 20.45 -2.10 -12.48
C ASP A 442 21.63 -2.65 -13.32
N ALA A 443 21.32 -3.35 -14.41
CA ALA A 443 22.32 -3.94 -15.29
C ALA A 443 23.17 -2.92 -16.08
N GLY A 444 22.75 -1.65 -16.17
CA GLY A 444 23.59 -0.54 -16.67
C GLY A 444 24.62 -0.08 -15.63
N GLY A 445 24.55 -0.60 -14.40
CA GLY A 445 25.42 -0.21 -13.29
C GLY A 445 25.10 1.17 -12.72
N GLN A 446 23.91 1.70 -13.02
CA GLN A 446 23.39 2.94 -12.44
C GLN A 446 22.25 2.63 -11.45
N PRO A 447 22.04 3.50 -10.44
CA PRO A 447 20.89 3.39 -9.56
C PRO A 447 19.55 3.42 -10.33
N THR A 448 18.54 2.73 -9.81
CA THR A 448 17.15 2.93 -10.28
C THR A 448 16.69 4.35 -9.95
N SER A 449 15.58 4.78 -10.55
CA SER A 449 15.08 6.15 -10.40
C SER A 449 14.88 6.53 -8.93
N TRP A 450 14.23 5.67 -8.15
CA TRP A 450 13.75 6.02 -6.81
C TRP A 450 14.47 5.29 -5.65
N ALA A 451 15.26 4.25 -5.90
CA ALA A 451 16.02 3.55 -4.85
C ALA A 451 17.48 4.05 -4.75
N ARG A 452 17.65 5.38 -4.74
CA ARG A 452 18.93 6.10 -4.55
C ARG A 452 19.17 6.43 -3.08
N MET A 453 19.46 5.45 -2.23
CA MET A 453 19.50 5.65 -0.79
C MET A 453 20.87 6.15 -0.27
N ASN A 454 21.47 7.11 -0.98
CA ASN A 454 22.77 7.67 -0.67
C ASN A 454 22.70 9.17 -0.29
N ARG A 455 23.78 9.68 0.31
CA ARG A 455 23.84 11.09 0.78
C ARG A 455 23.69 12.11 -0.36
N GLU A 456 24.26 11.82 -1.52
CA GLU A 456 24.19 12.71 -2.68
C GLU A 456 22.75 12.99 -3.12
N TYR A 457 21.88 11.97 -3.12
CA TYR A 457 20.49 12.13 -3.51
C TYR A 457 19.70 12.94 -2.47
N TYR A 458 19.79 12.56 -1.19
CA TYR A 458 18.97 13.16 -0.13
C TYR A 458 19.44 14.53 0.38
N MET A 459 20.63 14.97 -0.03
CA MET A 459 21.15 16.31 0.27
C MET A 459 21.02 17.25 -0.94
N ASN A 460 20.42 16.85 -2.04
CA ASN A 460 20.26 17.72 -3.21
C ASN A 460 19.12 18.72 -2.98
N GLU A 461 19.44 20.02 -2.95
CA GLU A 461 18.47 21.09 -2.67
C GLU A 461 17.34 21.19 -3.69
N TYR A 462 17.51 20.60 -4.88
CA TYR A 462 16.53 20.60 -5.95
C TYR A 462 15.80 19.26 -6.12
N SER A 463 16.12 18.25 -5.31
CA SER A 463 15.61 16.89 -5.51
C SER A 463 14.30 16.61 -4.78
N ASP A 464 13.42 15.87 -5.46
CA ASP A 464 12.26 15.22 -4.87
C ASP A 464 12.63 14.27 -3.70
N GLY A 465 13.89 13.85 -3.62
CA GLY A 465 14.38 13.03 -2.51
C GLY A 465 14.43 13.75 -1.16
N PHE A 466 14.48 15.09 -1.12
CA PHE A 466 14.60 15.83 0.14
C PHE A 466 13.48 15.51 1.16
N PRO A 467 12.18 15.63 0.82
CA PRO A 467 11.08 15.24 1.71
C PRO A 467 11.00 13.72 1.93
N ASP A 468 11.41 12.91 0.95
CA ASP A 468 11.33 11.44 0.99
C ASP A 468 12.47 10.79 1.79
N ALA A 469 13.53 11.54 2.12
CA ALA A 469 14.73 11.03 2.79
C ALA A 469 14.41 10.20 4.06
N PRO A 470 13.48 10.62 4.95
CA PRO A 470 13.09 9.81 6.10
C PRO A 470 12.51 8.45 5.72
N LEU A 471 11.67 8.36 4.69
CA LEU A 471 11.15 7.07 4.26
C LEU A 471 12.29 6.20 3.70
N GLY A 472 12.99 6.68 2.68
CA GLY A 472 14.01 5.88 1.99
C GLY A 472 15.12 5.41 2.94
N LEU A 473 15.58 6.27 3.85
CA LEU A 473 16.61 5.89 4.81
C LEU A 473 16.08 4.95 5.91
N SER A 474 14.78 5.00 6.24
CA SER A 474 14.17 3.97 7.09
C SER A 474 14.16 2.59 6.43
N ILE A 475 13.91 2.54 5.11
CA ILE A 475 13.92 1.31 4.30
C ILE A 475 15.34 0.72 4.22
N LEU A 476 16.36 1.56 4.06
CA LEU A 476 17.76 1.12 4.08
C LEU A 476 18.16 0.55 5.44
N LEU A 477 17.75 1.18 6.54
CA LEU A 477 17.97 0.66 7.89
C LEU A 477 17.22 -0.66 8.11
N GLN A 478 15.99 -0.77 7.61
CA GLN A 478 15.19 -1.99 7.65
C GLN A 478 15.89 -3.14 6.94
N LEU A 479 16.45 -2.92 5.74
CA LEU A 479 17.20 -3.94 4.99
C LEU A 479 18.28 -4.59 5.85
N TYR A 480 19.19 -3.78 6.42
CA TYR A 480 20.32 -4.32 7.17
C TYR A 480 19.89 -4.96 8.49
N LYS A 481 18.84 -4.44 9.13
CA LYS A 481 18.27 -5.07 10.33
C LYS A 481 17.68 -6.45 10.04
N VAL A 482 16.89 -6.55 8.96
CA VAL A 482 16.34 -7.83 8.48
C VAL A 482 17.45 -8.78 8.06
N ALA A 483 18.48 -8.26 7.38
CA ALA A 483 19.62 -9.06 6.95
C ALA A 483 20.38 -9.65 8.12
N HIS A 484 20.69 -8.87 9.15
CA HIS A 484 21.33 -9.38 10.36
C HIS A 484 20.45 -10.43 11.05
N HIS A 485 19.16 -10.15 11.25
CA HIS A 485 18.22 -11.06 11.91
C HIS A 485 18.12 -12.44 11.23
N ILE A 486 17.99 -12.46 9.91
CA ILE A 486 17.78 -13.69 9.13
C ILE A 486 19.10 -14.45 8.93
N THR A 487 20.18 -13.75 8.61
CA THR A 487 21.44 -14.40 8.25
C THR A 487 22.28 -14.77 9.47
N GLY A 488 22.21 -13.96 10.53
CA GLY A 488 23.12 -14.00 11.67
C GLY A 488 24.50 -13.39 11.37
N ASP A 489 24.71 -12.81 10.19
CA ASP A 489 26.01 -12.28 9.78
C ASP A 489 26.23 -10.90 10.44
N GLU A 490 27.30 -10.77 11.23
CA GLU A 490 27.66 -9.55 11.98
C GLU A 490 28.01 -8.34 11.11
N GLU A 491 28.34 -8.56 9.82
CA GLU A 491 28.61 -7.46 8.90
C GLU A 491 27.39 -6.56 8.68
N TRP A 492 26.19 -7.14 8.68
CA TRP A 492 24.95 -6.38 8.48
C TRP A 492 24.59 -5.54 9.71
N ASP A 493 24.87 -6.01 10.94
CA ASP A 493 24.69 -5.18 12.14
C ASP A 493 25.69 -4.02 12.15
N ARG A 494 26.94 -4.24 11.72
CA ARG A 494 27.93 -3.15 11.60
C ARG A 494 27.50 -2.10 10.59
N GLU A 495 27.05 -2.50 9.40
CA GLU A 495 26.55 -1.55 8.39
C GLU A 495 25.29 -0.82 8.87
N TYR A 496 24.36 -1.53 9.51
CA TYR A 496 23.18 -0.95 10.14
C TYR A 496 23.56 0.12 11.18
N ARG A 497 24.44 -0.20 12.13
CA ARG A 497 24.86 0.72 13.20
C ARG A 497 25.63 1.92 12.66
N LYS A 498 26.52 1.71 11.69
CA LYS A 498 27.26 2.77 11.00
C LYS A 498 26.29 3.78 10.39
N LEU A 499 25.33 3.31 9.59
CA LEU A 499 24.35 4.18 8.93
C LEU A 499 23.43 4.87 9.94
N ALA A 500 23.00 4.15 10.98
CA ALA A 500 22.08 4.68 11.97
C ALA A 500 22.69 5.76 12.87
N LEU A 501 23.96 5.60 13.27
CA LEU A 501 24.54 6.34 14.41
C LEU A 501 25.78 7.17 14.08
N GLU A 502 26.58 6.81 13.07
CA GLU A 502 27.88 7.45 12.83
C GLU A 502 27.75 8.63 11.88
N GLU A 503 28.58 9.66 12.08
CA GLU A 503 28.81 10.69 11.05
C GLU A 503 29.53 10.04 9.85
N PRO A 504 29.19 10.40 8.60
CA PRO A 504 28.27 11.47 8.21
C PRO A 504 26.86 10.98 7.88
N TYR A 505 26.39 9.86 8.44
CA TYR A 505 25.10 9.27 8.08
C TYR A 505 24.01 9.67 9.07
N ARG A 506 24.10 9.18 10.31
CA ARG A 506 23.14 9.42 11.41
C ARG A 506 21.68 9.28 10.99
N TYR A 507 21.38 8.29 10.16
CA TYR A 507 20.06 8.14 9.53
C TYR A 507 18.93 7.91 10.54
N ALA A 508 19.21 7.36 11.72
CA ALA A 508 18.21 7.25 12.77
C ALA A 508 17.76 8.62 13.32
N ASP A 509 18.63 9.64 13.31
CA ASP A 509 18.24 11.01 13.67
C ASP A 509 17.40 11.66 12.55
N LEU A 510 17.78 11.43 11.29
CA LEU A 510 17.07 11.99 10.13
C LEU A 510 15.61 11.56 10.07
N LEU A 511 15.28 10.33 10.50
CA LEU A 511 13.90 9.81 10.43
C LEU A 511 12.88 10.71 11.15
N ARG A 512 13.35 11.55 12.08
CA ARG A 512 12.54 12.47 12.90
C ARG A 512 12.15 13.76 12.16
N GLU A 513 12.66 13.96 10.95
CA GLU A 513 12.56 15.23 10.21
C GLU A 513 11.49 15.22 9.11
N HIS A 514 10.69 14.15 8.97
CA HIS A 514 9.70 14.02 7.90
C HIS A 514 8.75 15.22 7.79
N PHE A 515 8.02 15.53 8.87
CA PHE A 515 7.08 16.64 8.82
C PHE A 515 7.78 17.99 8.62
N GLU A 516 8.93 18.20 9.25
CA GLU A 516 9.67 19.46 9.11
C GLU A 516 10.16 19.69 7.66
N ARG A 517 10.57 18.64 6.97
CA ARG A 517 10.98 18.72 5.55
C ARG A 517 9.81 19.11 4.65
N TYR A 518 8.64 18.53 4.87
CA TYR A 518 7.41 18.95 4.18
C TYR A 518 6.99 20.38 4.55
N ARG A 519 7.17 20.78 5.81
CA ARG A 519 6.89 22.14 6.28
C ARG A 519 7.78 23.17 5.57
N ILE A 520 9.07 22.86 5.37
CA ILE A 520 9.99 23.72 4.61
C ILE A 520 9.48 23.92 3.18
N ILE A 521 9.08 22.86 2.49
CA ILE A 521 8.54 22.95 1.12
C ILE A 521 7.24 23.74 1.11
N ALA A 522 6.35 23.51 2.08
CA ALA A 522 5.07 24.20 2.17
C ALA A 522 5.22 25.72 2.33
N LYS A 523 6.24 26.20 3.04
CA LYS A 523 6.52 27.64 3.21
C LYS A 523 6.79 28.36 1.91
N ASP A 524 7.41 27.69 0.94
CA ASP A 524 7.67 28.26 -0.39
C ASP A 524 6.42 28.31 -1.29
N LEU A 525 5.31 27.71 -0.83
CA LEU A 525 4.09 27.53 -1.61
C LEU A 525 2.87 28.30 -1.06
N VAL A 526 3.00 28.97 0.08
CA VAL A 526 1.94 29.74 0.76
C VAL A 526 2.14 31.24 0.60
N GLU A 527 1.09 32.04 0.84
CA GLU A 527 1.17 33.50 0.77
C GLU A 527 1.84 34.12 1.99
N ASP A 528 1.52 33.64 3.21
CA ASP A 528 2.17 34.05 4.45
C ASP A 528 2.93 32.87 5.09
N GLU A 529 4.26 32.91 5.01
CA GLU A 529 5.16 31.91 5.62
C GLU A 529 5.13 31.88 7.16
N ASN A 530 4.37 32.78 7.80
CA ASN A 530 4.15 32.82 9.24
C ASN A 530 2.77 32.28 9.66
N ASP A 531 1.89 31.96 8.70
CA ASP A 531 0.60 31.35 8.97
C ASP A 531 0.75 29.82 9.07
N GLU A 532 0.88 29.33 10.30
CA GLU A 532 1.04 27.89 10.55
C GLU A 532 -0.19 27.06 10.16
N GLU A 533 -1.39 27.65 10.09
CA GLU A 533 -2.59 26.95 9.60
C GLU A 533 -2.53 26.80 8.08
N GLU A 534 -2.17 27.86 7.36
CA GLU A 534 -1.99 27.81 5.90
C GLU A 534 -0.88 26.82 5.52
N ILE A 535 0.24 26.84 6.26
CA ILE A 535 1.36 25.89 6.07
C ILE A 535 0.90 24.45 6.31
N PHE A 536 0.21 24.19 7.43
CA PHE A 536 -0.29 22.84 7.73
C PHE A 536 -1.24 22.35 6.64
N ASN A 537 -2.19 23.19 6.20
CA ASN A 537 -3.12 22.86 5.12
C ASN A 537 -2.39 22.64 3.79
N ARG A 538 -1.31 23.37 3.54
CA ARG A 538 -0.45 23.12 2.37
C ARG A 538 0.25 21.78 2.47
N VAL A 539 0.79 21.40 3.63
CA VAL A 539 1.39 20.06 3.85
C VAL A 539 0.37 18.95 3.56
N VAL A 540 -0.88 19.10 4.03
CA VAL A 540 -1.97 18.14 3.73
C VAL A 540 -2.16 17.92 2.23
N LYS A 541 -1.97 18.96 1.42
CA LYS A 541 -2.21 18.91 -0.04
C LYS A 541 -1.01 18.38 -0.83
N ILE A 542 0.22 18.57 -0.35
CA ILE A 542 1.44 18.21 -1.09
C ILE A 542 2.07 16.88 -0.66
N MET A 543 1.70 16.35 0.51
CA MET A 543 2.28 15.10 1.02
C MET A 543 1.91 13.89 0.16
N ASN A 544 2.89 13.03 -0.10
CA ASN A 544 2.64 11.76 -0.77
C ASN A 544 2.07 10.72 0.21
N TYR A 545 0.75 10.53 0.18
CA TYR A 545 0.09 9.56 1.06
C TYR A 545 0.39 8.10 0.71
N SER A 546 0.90 7.78 -0.48
CA SER A 546 1.33 6.40 -0.75
C SER A 546 2.57 6.02 0.09
N ASP A 547 3.46 6.98 0.33
CA ASP A 547 4.68 6.83 1.14
C ASP A 547 4.38 6.71 2.63
N VAL A 548 3.34 7.39 3.10
CA VAL A 548 2.80 7.27 4.46
C VAL A 548 2.61 5.81 4.85
N ARG A 549 2.03 4.99 3.97
CA ARG A 549 1.86 3.56 4.24
C ARG A 549 3.20 2.81 4.28
N MET A 550 4.14 3.17 3.42
CA MET A 550 5.44 2.52 3.35
C MET A 550 6.22 2.74 4.64
N ALA A 551 6.15 3.96 5.19
CA ALA A 551 6.73 4.28 6.48
C ALA A 551 6.12 3.42 7.60
N ALA A 552 4.80 3.20 7.60
CA ALA A 552 4.16 2.33 8.58
C ALA A 552 4.76 0.89 8.55
N VAL A 553 5.02 0.34 7.36
CA VAL A 553 5.63 -0.98 7.18
C VAL A 553 7.08 -1.02 7.67
N SER A 554 7.88 0.02 7.36
CA SER A 554 9.28 0.08 7.81
C SER A 554 9.36 0.19 9.35
N TYR A 555 8.55 1.05 9.97
CA TYR A 555 8.49 1.20 11.43
C TYR A 555 7.97 -0.04 12.13
N TYR A 556 7.02 -0.78 11.56
CA TYR A 556 6.64 -2.09 12.07
C TYR A 556 7.85 -3.02 12.18
N THR A 557 8.58 -3.18 11.07
CA THR A 557 9.71 -4.11 11.02
C THR A 557 10.84 -3.68 11.95
N LEU A 558 11.22 -2.41 11.92
CA LEU A 558 12.27 -1.85 12.77
C LEU A 558 11.91 -1.98 14.26
N SER A 559 10.68 -1.67 14.65
CA SER A 559 10.25 -1.79 16.05
C SER A 559 10.27 -3.24 16.54
N GLN A 560 9.84 -4.21 15.71
CA GLN A 560 9.83 -5.62 16.09
C GLN A 560 11.23 -6.23 16.23
N LEU A 561 12.21 -5.76 15.45
CA LEU A 561 13.57 -6.30 15.45
C LEU A 561 14.57 -5.52 16.31
N GLU A 562 14.31 -4.23 16.59
CA GLU A 562 15.24 -3.41 17.36
C GLU A 562 15.19 -3.76 18.85
N THR A 563 16.37 -3.86 19.47
CA THR A 563 16.56 -4.18 20.89
C THR A 563 17.32 -3.08 21.64
N ASP A 564 18.07 -2.24 20.93
CA ASP A 564 18.76 -1.08 21.46
C ASP A 564 17.73 0.02 21.83
N PRO A 565 17.62 0.39 23.12
CA PRO A 565 16.62 1.34 23.56
C PRO A 565 16.84 2.74 22.98
N VAL A 566 18.09 3.11 22.63
CA VAL A 566 18.39 4.42 22.03
C VAL A 566 17.86 4.48 20.61
N LEU A 567 18.11 3.44 19.81
CA LEU A 567 17.61 3.39 18.43
C LEU A 567 16.11 3.26 18.36
N LEU A 568 15.51 2.44 19.24
CA LEU A 568 14.07 2.34 19.35
C LEU A 568 13.41 3.70 19.65
N GLU A 569 13.97 4.46 20.58
CA GLU A 569 13.44 5.80 20.90
C GLU A 569 13.55 6.75 19.70
N LYS A 570 14.63 6.69 18.93
CA LYS A 570 14.73 7.44 17.67
C LYS A 570 13.67 7.02 16.66
N TYR A 571 13.32 5.73 16.59
CA TYR A 571 12.25 5.24 15.72
C TYR A 571 10.86 5.65 16.17
N ARG A 572 10.60 5.71 17.49
CA ARG A 572 9.39 6.30 18.06
C ARG A 572 9.25 7.76 17.65
N GLN A 573 10.31 8.54 17.83
CA GLN A 573 10.35 9.95 17.41
C GLN A 573 10.26 10.12 15.88
N GLY A 574 10.77 9.16 15.13
CA GLY A 574 10.57 9.07 13.68
C GLY A 574 9.09 8.91 13.36
N ALA A 575 8.41 7.93 13.94
CA ALA A 575 6.97 7.73 13.77
C ALA A 575 6.13 8.94 14.24
N ASP A 576 6.54 9.62 15.32
CA ASP A 576 5.89 10.85 15.78
C ASP A 576 5.92 11.96 14.71
N SER A 577 7.00 12.03 13.93
CA SER A 577 7.11 12.97 12.79
C SER A 577 6.03 12.72 11.73
N TRP A 578 5.70 11.47 11.42
CA TRP A 578 4.60 11.16 10.51
C TRP A 578 3.22 11.39 11.17
N TRP A 579 3.14 11.09 12.47
CA TRP A 579 1.92 11.23 13.26
C TRP A 579 1.42 12.67 13.37
N GLU A 580 2.27 13.68 13.11
CA GLU A 580 1.84 15.08 13.10
C GLU A 580 0.64 15.34 12.19
N LEU A 581 0.54 14.63 11.07
CA LEU A 581 -0.58 14.71 10.14
C LEU A 581 -1.47 13.46 10.19
N GLU A 582 -0.87 12.27 10.24
CA GLU A 582 -1.61 11.00 10.16
C GLU A 582 -2.61 10.79 11.30
N LYS A 583 -2.41 11.45 12.44
CA LYS A 583 -3.37 11.50 13.55
C LYS A 583 -4.75 12.06 13.15
N TYR A 584 -4.89 12.68 11.99
CA TYR A 584 -6.16 13.17 11.46
C TYR A 584 -6.77 12.31 10.33
N ALA A 585 -5.98 11.41 9.72
CA ALA A 585 -6.37 10.65 8.52
C ALA A 585 -7.39 9.53 8.77
N ARG A 586 -7.62 9.21 10.06
CA ARG A 586 -8.32 7.98 10.47
C ARG A 586 -7.71 6.76 9.78
N ASP A 587 -6.39 6.77 9.57
CA ASP A 587 -5.73 5.74 8.79
C ASP A 587 -5.61 4.45 9.60
N ILE A 588 -5.98 3.32 8.98
CA ILE A 588 -6.04 2.03 9.64
C ILE A 588 -4.64 1.46 9.85
N GLU A 589 -3.72 1.67 8.90
CA GLU A 589 -2.33 1.26 9.01
C GLU A 589 -1.61 2.06 10.10
N TRP A 590 -1.71 3.39 10.10
CA TRP A 590 -1.08 4.21 11.14
C TRP A 590 -1.70 4.05 12.52
N SER A 591 -3.02 3.87 12.64
CA SER A 591 -3.64 3.57 13.95
C SER A 591 -3.07 2.28 14.56
N LEU A 592 -2.79 1.27 13.72
CA LEU A 592 -2.14 0.04 14.14
C LEU A 592 -0.66 0.27 14.48
N ILE A 593 0.12 0.83 13.57
CA ILE A 593 1.59 0.90 13.72
C ILE A 593 1.99 1.88 14.81
N TYR A 594 1.29 3.02 14.93
CA TYR A 594 1.54 3.98 16.00
C TYR A 594 1.27 3.35 17.38
N GLN A 595 0.24 2.52 17.50
CA GLN A 595 -0.03 1.77 18.72
C GLN A 595 1.01 0.65 18.98
N VAL A 596 1.54 0.01 17.93
CA VAL A 596 2.58 -1.04 18.06
C VAL A 596 3.94 -0.46 18.44
N ILE A 597 4.37 0.66 17.87
CA ILE A 597 5.68 1.24 18.19
C ILE A 597 5.71 1.84 19.60
N HIS A 598 4.56 2.34 20.06
CA HIS A 598 4.31 2.81 21.42
C HIS A 598 3.54 1.77 22.26
N ASN A 599 4.01 0.53 22.26
CA ASN A 599 3.29 -0.63 22.82
C ASN A 599 3.06 -0.63 24.35
N GLU A 600 3.66 0.30 25.08
CA GLU A 600 3.60 0.37 26.55
C GLU A 600 2.35 1.10 27.06
N ALA A 601 1.75 1.96 26.23
CA ALA A 601 0.59 2.76 26.59
C ALA A 601 -0.38 2.88 25.41
N GLU A 602 -1.66 3.06 25.72
CA GLU A 602 -2.66 3.39 24.71
C GLU A 602 -2.37 4.76 24.08
N GLN A 603 -2.48 4.83 22.76
CA GLN A 603 -2.24 6.04 21.97
C GLN A 603 -3.55 6.64 21.47
N PHE A 604 -3.50 7.94 21.15
CA PHE A 604 -4.69 8.70 20.76
C PHE A 604 -4.44 9.51 19.48
N ASP A 605 -5.49 9.62 18.67
CA ASP A 605 -5.50 10.41 17.45
C ASP A 605 -5.64 11.92 17.72
N GLY A 606 -5.60 12.75 16.67
CA GLY A 606 -5.67 14.21 16.76
C GLY A 606 -7.03 14.76 17.24
N PHE A 607 -8.00 13.87 17.48
CA PHE A 607 -9.32 14.16 18.03
C PHE A 607 -9.51 13.55 19.43
N GLY A 608 -8.45 12.98 20.03
CA GLY A 608 -8.48 12.38 21.35
C GLY A 608 -9.16 11.00 21.41
N ARG A 609 -9.32 10.32 20.26
CA ARG A 609 -9.88 8.95 20.21
C ARG A 609 -8.74 7.94 20.30
N SER A 610 -9.00 6.83 20.98
CA SER A 610 -8.03 5.74 21.07
C SER A 610 -7.67 5.22 19.68
N CYS A 611 -6.38 4.99 19.42
CA CYS A 611 -5.89 4.33 18.21
C CYS A 611 -6.47 2.90 18.09
N LEU A 612 -6.70 2.20 19.21
CA LEU A 612 -7.33 0.87 19.20
C LEU A 612 -8.80 0.96 18.78
N ASP A 613 -9.54 1.93 19.30
CA ASP A 613 -10.94 2.15 18.90
C ASP A 613 -11.04 2.58 17.43
N MET A 614 -10.15 3.45 16.96
CA MET A 614 -10.08 3.87 15.55
C MET A 614 -9.74 2.71 14.62
N LEU A 615 -8.78 1.87 14.99
CA LEU A 615 -8.44 0.64 14.29
C LEU A 615 -9.65 -0.31 14.21
N ARG A 616 -10.31 -0.58 15.35
CA ARG A 616 -11.53 -1.40 15.38
C ARG A 616 -12.62 -0.80 14.49
N TRP A 617 -12.82 0.51 14.56
CA TRP A 617 -13.83 1.20 13.78
C TRP A 617 -13.54 1.09 12.29
N GLN A 618 -12.33 1.43 11.81
CA GLN A 618 -12.00 1.29 10.39
C GLN A 618 -12.09 -0.17 9.90
N ILE A 619 -11.67 -1.16 10.71
CA ILE A 619 -11.88 -2.58 10.37
C ILE A 619 -13.37 -2.86 10.19
N SER A 620 -14.23 -2.32 11.07
CA SER A 620 -15.68 -2.49 10.96
C SER A 620 -16.27 -1.81 9.73
N ARG A 621 -15.71 -0.66 9.33
CA ARG A 621 -16.14 0.17 8.19
C ARG A 621 -15.50 -0.21 6.86
N TYR A 622 -14.54 -1.13 6.83
CA TYR A 622 -14.00 -1.63 5.56
C TYR A 622 -15.12 -2.35 4.77
N PRO A 623 -15.35 -2.01 3.49
CA PRO A 623 -16.42 -2.64 2.72
C PRO A 623 -16.19 -4.14 2.52
N VAL A 624 -17.25 -4.95 2.57
CA VAL A 624 -17.19 -6.38 2.16
C VAL A 624 -16.98 -6.54 0.65
N ASN A 625 -16.91 -5.43 -0.07
CA ASN A 625 -16.73 -5.39 -1.51
C ASN A 625 -15.38 -4.74 -1.84
N SER A 626 -14.49 -5.48 -2.52
CA SER A 626 -13.17 -4.98 -2.94
C SER A 626 -13.20 -4.18 -4.25
N ARG A 627 -14.39 -3.91 -4.82
CA ARG A 627 -14.52 -3.06 -6.01
C ARG A 627 -14.15 -1.63 -5.71
N GLU A 628 -13.41 -1.05 -6.64
CA GLU A 628 -13.23 0.38 -6.73
C GLU A 628 -14.46 1.06 -7.34
N PHE A 629 -14.85 2.20 -6.78
CA PHE A 629 -15.95 3.02 -7.27
C PHE A 629 -15.52 4.48 -7.33
N LEU A 630 -15.89 5.22 -8.37
CA LEU A 630 -15.76 6.67 -8.33
C LEU A 630 -16.80 7.24 -7.36
N ILE A 631 -16.39 7.65 -6.17
CA ILE A 631 -17.23 8.34 -5.20
C ILE A 631 -16.79 9.80 -5.09
N ASP A 632 -17.74 10.70 -5.34
CA ASP A 632 -17.58 12.13 -5.14
C ASP A 632 -18.20 12.51 -3.78
N ASN A 633 -17.38 13.01 -2.86
CA ASN A 633 -17.76 13.54 -1.55
C ASN A 633 -17.62 15.07 -1.46
N ALA A 634 -17.32 15.78 -2.55
CA ALA A 634 -17.09 17.24 -2.55
C ALA A 634 -18.35 18.05 -2.21
N THR A 635 -19.54 17.48 -2.46
CA THR A 635 -20.84 18.14 -2.22
C THR A 635 -21.47 17.78 -0.87
N ARG A 636 -20.69 17.15 0.02
CA ARG A 636 -21.17 16.73 1.33
C ARG A 636 -21.49 17.95 2.21
N PRO A 637 -22.67 17.99 2.87
CA PRO A 637 -23.04 19.10 3.75
C PRO A 637 -22.26 19.13 5.07
N ASP A 638 -21.63 18.02 5.47
CA ASP A 638 -20.82 17.90 6.69
C ASP A 638 -19.32 18.18 6.47
N ALA A 639 -18.93 18.64 5.28
CA ALA A 639 -17.55 18.90 4.90
C ALA A 639 -17.41 20.21 4.13
N VAL A 640 -16.21 20.80 4.14
CA VAL A 640 -15.79 21.83 3.19
C VAL A 640 -14.78 21.20 2.24
N GLU A 641 -14.93 21.44 0.94
CA GLU A 641 -13.95 21.05 -0.06
C GLU A 641 -13.08 22.25 -0.44
N ASP A 642 -11.77 22.03 -0.45
CA ASP A 642 -10.76 23.01 -0.83
C ASP A 642 -9.64 22.33 -1.64
N GLU A 643 -9.44 22.79 -2.88
CA GLU A 643 -8.44 22.28 -3.84
C GLU A 643 -8.41 20.74 -4.00
N GLY A 644 -9.57 20.08 -3.92
CA GLY A 644 -9.73 18.65 -4.05
C GLY A 644 -9.66 17.87 -2.73
N PHE A 645 -9.51 18.56 -1.59
CA PHE A 645 -9.37 17.98 -0.26
C PHE A 645 -10.53 18.37 0.66
N LEU A 646 -10.88 17.49 1.60
CA LEU A 646 -11.96 17.70 2.56
C LEU A 646 -11.43 18.20 3.90
N PHE A 647 -12.15 19.15 4.48
CA PHE A 647 -11.89 19.74 5.79
C PHE A 647 -13.16 19.82 6.63
N TYR A 648 -13.01 19.83 7.96
CA TYR A 648 -14.12 20.08 8.87
C TYR A 648 -14.50 21.56 8.82
N PRO A 649 -15.80 21.90 8.66
CA PRO A 649 -16.25 23.30 8.56
C PRO A 649 -15.84 24.18 9.75
N ASP A 650 -15.86 23.62 10.95
CA ASP A 650 -15.73 24.41 12.19
C ASP A 650 -14.29 24.54 12.72
N SER A 651 -13.33 23.82 12.13
CA SER A 651 -11.97 23.73 12.71
C SER A 651 -10.82 23.87 11.73
N GLY A 652 -11.07 23.92 10.42
CA GLY A 652 -10.00 23.94 9.41
C GLY A 652 -9.14 22.67 9.36
N LYS A 653 -9.42 21.66 10.21
CA LYS A 653 -8.70 20.38 10.22
C LYS A 653 -9.10 19.51 9.03
N PRO A 654 -8.19 18.67 8.50
CA PRO A 654 -8.51 17.79 7.39
C PRO A 654 -9.52 16.70 7.81
N TYR A 655 -10.41 16.35 6.88
CA TYR A 655 -11.54 15.46 7.13
C TYR A 655 -11.46 14.19 6.27
N ALA A 656 -11.23 13.06 6.93
CA ALA A 656 -11.29 11.75 6.30
C ALA A 656 -12.64 11.07 6.53
N VAL A 657 -13.32 10.67 5.46
CA VAL A 657 -14.57 9.88 5.53
C VAL A 657 -14.30 8.42 5.94
N ALA A 658 -15.33 7.68 6.37
CA ALA A 658 -15.24 6.26 6.70
C ALA A 658 -14.86 5.42 5.46
N MET A 659 -14.19 4.27 5.62
CA MET A 659 -13.71 3.46 4.49
C MET A 659 -14.81 3.00 3.52
N ASP A 660 -16.01 2.70 4.01
CA ASP A 660 -17.17 2.36 3.18
C ASP A 660 -17.89 3.59 2.59
N GLU A 661 -17.36 4.79 2.81
CA GLU A 661 -17.79 6.04 2.15
C GLU A 661 -16.74 6.55 1.16
N ARG A 662 -15.66 5.78 0.96
CA ARG A 662 -14.56 6.05 0.03
C ARG A 662 -14.73 5.27 -1.26
N GLY A 663 -14.25 5.87 -2.35
CA GLY A 663 -14.26 5.24 -3.66
C GLY A 663 -13.11 4.26 -3.89
N SER A 664 -12.02 4.44 -3.14
CA SER A 664 -10.87 3.54 -3.10
C SER A 664 -10.45 3.39 -1.64
N THR A 665 -10.04 2.19 -1.24
CA THR A 665 -9.54 1.96 0.12
C THR A 665 -8.06 2.32 0.27
N GLY A 666 -7.41 2.80 -0.80
CA GLY A 666 -6.02 3.22 -0.83
C GLY A 666 -5.72 4.52 -0.07
N ALA A 667 -4.60 5.16 -0.41
CA ALA A 667 -3.98 6.25 0.35
C ALA A 667 -4.66 7.65 0.19
N ASN A 668 -5.86 7.73 -0.37
CA ASN A 668 -6.51 9.02 -0.68
C ASN A 668 -7.36 9.52 0.50
N PHE A 669 -6.79 9.65 1.69
CA PHE A 669 -7.54 9.81 2.95
C PHE A 669 -8.47 11.04 2.96
N PHE A 670 -7.96 12.17 2.49
CA PHE A 670 -8.64 13.46 2.54
C PHE A 670 -9.18 13.94 1.18
N GLN A 671 -8.90 13.22 0.10
CA GLN A 671 -9.37 13.65 -1.22
C GLN A 671 -10.91 13.59 -1.29
N ALA A 672 -11.51 14.64 -1.83
CA ALA A 672 -12.96 14.74 -1.97
C ALA A 672 -13.51 13.75 -3.01
N ARG A 673 -12.73 13.43 -4.05
CA ARG A 673 -13.12 12.49 -5.11
C ARG A 673 -12.14 11.33 -5.11
N GLN A 674 -12.66 10.10 -5.02
CA GLN A 674 -11.83 8.91 -4.86
C GLN A 674 -12.32 7.80 -5.79
N GLY A 675 -11.39 6.94 -6.22
CA GLY A 675 -11.66 5.78 -7.05
C GLY A 675 -11.86 6.09 -8.54
N HIS A 676 -12.37 5.12 -9.28
CA HIS A 676 -12.44 5.13 -10.75
C HIS A 676 -13.78 4.62 -11.28
N MET A 677 -14.17 5.07 -12.48
CA MET A 677 -15.41 4.64 -13.15
C MET A 677 -15.33 3.22 -13.76
N GLY A 678 -14.12 2.68 -13.90
CA GLY A 678 -13.89 1.35 -14.45
C GLY A 678 -14.27 0.23 -13.49
N ARG A 679 -14.46 -0.99 -14.01
CA ARG A 679 -14.64 -2.19 -13.18
C ARG A 679 -13.28 -2.72 -12.76
N HIS A 680 -12.86 -2.33 -11.57
CA HIS A 680 -11.61 -2.76 -10.94
C HIS A 680 -11.88 -3.41 -9.58
N LEU A 681 -11.04 -4.39 -9.22
CA LEU A 681 -10.90 -4.89 -7.85
C LEU A 681 -9.56 -4.42 -7.30
N HIS A 682 -9.55 -4.02 -6.04
CA HIS A 682 -8.33 -3.82 -5.25
C HIS A 682 -7.95 -5.09 -4.50
N GLU A 683 -6.65 -5.29 -4.32
CA GLU A 683 -6.11 -6.24 -3.38
C GLU A 683 -6.33 -5.72 -1.95
N SER A 684 -7.06 -6.47 -1.13
CA SER A 684 -7.71 -5.94 0.08
C SER A 684 -6.77 -5.81 1.28
N TYR A 685 -5.52 -5.37 1.05
CA TYR A 685 -4.49 -5.29 2.08
C TYR A 685 -4.88 -4.38 3.24
N ASN A 686 -5.64 -3.31 3.01
CA ASN A 686 -6.05 -2.35 4.05
C ASN A 686 -6.88 -2.97 5.18
N ILE A 687 -7.44 -4.16 4.99
CA ILE A 687 -8.06 -4.93 6.07
C ILE A 687 -7.28 -6.20 6.39
N ILE A 688 -6.81 -6.93 5.38
CA ILE A 688 -6.07 -8.19 5.59
C ILE A 688 -4.83 -7.93 6.44
N MET A 689 -4.03 -6.91 6.10
CA MET A 689 -2.82 -6.58 6.85
C MET A 689 -3.15 -6.06 8.26
N PRO A 690 -3.95 -4.99 8.45
CA PRO A 690 -4.11 -4.44 9.79
C PRO A 690 -4.84 -5.36 10.75
N TYR A 691 -5.88 -6.07 10.30
CA TYR A 691 -6.63 -6.97 11.17
C TYR A 691 -5.76 -8.11 11.71
N TRP A 692 -5.03 -8.80 10.83
CA TRP A 692 -4.22 -9.96 11.23
C TRP A 692 -2.96 -9.56 11.99
N ILE A 693 -2.31 -8.45 11.64
CA ILE A 693 -1.18 -7.93 12.42
C ILE A 693 -1.64 -7.48 13.81
N ALA A 694 -2.80 -6.83 13.94
CA ALA A 694 -3.34 -6.43 15.24
C ALA A 694 -3.68 -7.63 16.13
N ARG A 695 -4.29 -8.68 15.56
CA ARG A 695 -4.52 -9.96 16.25
C ARG A 695 -3.21 -10.61 16.65
N TYR A 696 -2.24 -10.67 15.74
CA TYR A 696 -0.93 -11.25 16.00
C TYR A 696 -0.27 -10.53 17.17
N ASN A 697 -0.19 -9.20 17.16
CA ASN A 697 0.49 -8.38 18.18
C ASN A 697 -0.33 -8.13 19.46
N LYS A 698 -1.46 -8.84 19.65
CA LYS A 698 -2.34 -8.76 20.82
C LYS A 698 -3.00 -7.38 21.04
N LEU A 699 -3.21 -6.61 19.98
CA LEU A 699 -4.01 -5.38 20.05
C LEU A 699 -5.51 -5.70 20.04
N LEU A 700 -5.91 -6.73 19.27
CA LEU A 700 -7.30 -7.13 19.09
C LEU A 700 -7.54 -8.59 19.47
N VAL A 701 -8.75 -8.87 19.94
CA VAL A 701 -9.28 -10.23 20.13
C VAL A 701 -10.66 -10.32 19.48
N GLU A 702 -10.83 -11.27 18.55
CA GLU A 702 -12.12 -11.54 17.91
C GLU A 702 -13.05 -12.26 18.90
N LYS A 703 -14.25 -11.69 19.07
CA LYS A 703 -15.38 -12.27 19.81
C LYS A 703 -16.66 -12.27 18.98
N GLY A 704 -16.60 -11.75 17.76
CA GLY A 704 -17.71 -11.65 16.84
C GLY A 704 -18.10 -13.00 16.26
N LYS A 705 -19.39 -13.14 15.97
CA LYS A 705 -19.93 -14.31 15.28
C LYS A 705 -19.92 -14.11 13.77
N ASP A 706 -19.47 -15.15 13.07
CA ASP A 706 -19.58 -15.19 11.61
C ASP A 706 -21.07 -15.18 11.21
N SER A 707 -21.37 -14.45 10.15
CA SER A 707 -22.70 -14.20 9.61
C SER A 707 -23.37 -15.48 9.08
N GLY A 708 -22.57 -16.48 8.70
CA GLY A 708 -23.03 -17.70 8.05
C GLY A 708 -23.43 -17.50 6.58
N ILE A 709 -23.15 -16.32 6.01
CA ILE A 709 -23.40 -16.04 4.59
C ILE A 709 -22.39 -16.84 3.76
N PRO A 710 -22.84 -17.70 2.83
CA PRO A 710 -21.91 -18.41 1.96
C PRO A 710 -21.10 -17.44 1.11
N PHE A 711 -19.79 -17.69 0.93
CA PHE A 711 -18.94 -16.83 0.10
C PHE A 711 -19.47 -16.69 -1.34
N GLU A 712 -20.13 -17.71 -1.90
CA GLU A 712 -20.79 -17.62 -3.21
C GLU A 712 -21.88 -16.54 -3.29
N GLU A 713 -22.53 -16.21 -2.17
CA GLU A 713 -23.48 -15.09 -2.12
C GLU A 713 -22.75 -13.75 -2.13
N LEU A 714 -21.65 -13.64 -1.39
CA LEU A 714 -20.81 -12.43 -1.38
C LEU A 714 -20.13 -12.19 -2.74
N PHE A 715 -19.67 -13.25 -3.41
CA PHE A 715 -19.14 -13.17 -4.78
C PHE A 715 -20.17 -12.62 -5.77
N ARG A 716 -21.46 -12.93 -5.62
CA ARG A 716 -22.51 -12.33 -6.47
C ARG A 716 -22.66 -10.83 -6.27
N VAL A 717 -22.46 -10.33 -5.06
CA VAL A 717 -22.45 -8.88 -4.78
C VAL A 717 -21.26 -8.21 -5.46
N LEU A 718 -20.10 -8.87 -5.52
CA LEU A 718 -18.93 -8.40 -6.26
C LEU A 718 -19.17 -8.39 -7.78
N ASP A 719 -19.74 -9.47 -8.31
CA ASP A 719 -19.85 -9.72 -9.75
C ASP A 719 -20.96 -8.92 -10.45
N GLN A 720 -21.75 -8.15 -9.70
CA GLN A 720 -22.78 -7.26 -10.25
C GLN A 720 -22.22 -6.31 -11.32
N ALA A 721 -23.06 -5.86 -12.25
CA ALA A 721 -22.65 -4.95 -13.32
C ALA A 721 -22.10 -3.63 -12.77
#